data_AF-A0AA36DTA8-F1
#
_entry.id   AF-A0AA36DTA8-F1
#
_cell.length_a   1.000
_cell.length_b   1.000
_cell.length_c   1.000
_cell.angle_alpha   90.00
_cell.angle_beta   90.00
_cell.angle_gamma   90.00
#
_symmetry.space_group_name_H-M   'P 1'
#
loop_
_entity.id
_entity.type
_entity.pdbx_description
1 polymer ?
#
loop_
_entity_poly.entity_id
_entity_poly.type
_entity_poly.pdbx_seq_one_letter_code
_entity_poly.pdbx_strand_id
1 'polypeptide(L)'
;MEDEGYMAVICAILYDTEDDEKEKARRAELLEHLREAHAITTQKHEQLLAQCLHMLRYHLEVIAHLPPTETMVLYLFSEEVCKQYVANTEEIYKFEVGDHSNFKLKFAIARFNGKSHKTIVRSGSIIKRLMQIDRREDECIQISQLPIGNLVKKTISLKGRQYAVELKLLKTIDHESMPVLNFHDLLELTRALHEYDAEIMEGGYSGELSDRSFALLHRSAQFSNIPPEVIKIATLSTFLVWDTSKAILDHDSIPRLIKQLKEQQKVKKSIILDTALAHLAECVIAELHEILNQHDDKQLFPPEGYSILKSLNDSLKTVVEICVLPIWDLSTSDPTSVLTRELRQLVKNSAERWAEQEFSSDNEGEKDVCKKIHTMWELLHNHQSYSLFFSQFNINYVGVVLETVDERIETFTKDYLSKWLSALDSRQGEELEKFTKYTMRLYDTLHLLTVFGKRNKVEILRVYDFEEWFSNSTVFWTYSWRDISLKMVARTISLNNDGDETKYEHHRPLPGGLYSFLCIQKGLSDDYTMLAFRRPENLLMGSIALVHIYAENIYAYAKKLHADALSSDCDTDSRIMRAVNGIEQALLFISERWRRFVNFDRLAAVLSENETEAISTSCLNVLESTRKRCEQIMYALLRVHSRTKREDILKIAKSITVDSHEQSKTLAMYMREISPAERIHAVLDNVDRLASDVKGEFLHRCAQISLEILHNRLEKQVSRQLKRCHSPDYYSEVYIVMKAIHTILDIPPETSNLTSLLHLYSFTTNELILSYYAKVVEGVHMKKDDEVPHISIQIGYMPTSGENALILLNVVSLDGLPELNTFRNRIEPFVRIELLPISLYPPPCFPLYKTSTLSHCEESTWNQTFQFLVPQQLFYTYGSSLCISVMDHDRICDQLIGRTFLATNQLPRIETLSVSKLPDAQQLPLVQPSDIHHQPYYKLLKERSAYDKTAKAFLRREKVAKEMYLKCITRRLSTRFRSTKKSSS
;
A
#
# COMPACT_ATOMS: atom_id res chain seq x y z
N MET A 1 -12.15 -47.20 54.36
CA MET A 1 -10.91 -46.57 54.86
C MET A 1 -9.98 -47.72 55.09
N GLU A 2 -8.69 -47.57 54.83
CA GLU A 2 -7.76 -48.66 55.09
C GLU A 2 -7.65 -48.91 56.59
N ASP A 3 -7.27 -50.14 56.97
CA ASP A 3 -7.17 -50.52 58.38
C ASP A 3 -6.14 -49.62 59.11
N GLU A 4 -5.08 -49.19 58.43
CA GLU A 4 -4.11 -48.22 58.95
C GLU A 4 -4.73 -46.84 59.22
N GLY A 5 -5.51 -46.29 58.29
CA GLY A 5 -6.22 -45.03 58.48
C GLY A 5 -7.23 -45.10 59.63
N TYR A 6 -7.98 -46.21 59.74
CA TYR A 6 -8.92 -46.44 60.84
C TYR A 6 -8.19 -46.52 62.20
N MET A 7 -7.04 -47.20 62.25
CA MET A 7 -6.19 -47.24 63.45
C MET A 7 -5.60 -45.87 63.80
N ALA A 8 -5.23 -45.03 62.83
CA ALA A 8 -4.75 -43.67 63.07
C ALA A 8 -5.81 -42.80 63.77
N VAL A 9 -7.08 -42.93 63.35
CA VAL A 9 -8.23 -42.27 63.98
C VAL A 9 -8.48 -42.80 65.40
N ILE A 10 -8.43 -44.13 65.60
CA ILE A 10 -8.51 -44.72 66.95
C ILE A 10 -7.39 -44.18 67.85
N CYS A 11 -6.15 -44.14 67.36
CA CYS A 11 -5.01 -43.61 68.10
C CYS A 11 -5.22 -42.14 68.47
N ALA A 12 -5.77 -41.33 67.57
CA ALA A 12 -6.10 -39.93 67.85
C ALA A 12 -7.15 -39.76 68.95
N ILE A 13 -8.17 -40.63 68.99
CA ILE A 13 -9.19 -40.62 70.04
C ILE A 13 -8.60 -41.09 71.38
N LEU A 14 -7.70 -42.07 71.34
CA LEU A 14 -7.05 -42.60 72.54
C LEU A 14 -5.95 -41.67 73.08
N TYR A 15 -5.31 -40.86 72.24
CA TYR A 15 -4.20 -39.97 72.60
C TYR A 15 -4.67 -38.57 72.96
N ASP A 16 -5.16 -38.41 74.18
CA ASP A 16 -5.35 -37.10 74.79
C ASP A 16 -4.71 -37.10 76.19
N THR A 17 -4.03 -36.00 76.52
CA THR A 17 -3.19 -35.87 77.72
C THR A 17 -3.98 -35.66 79.00
N GLU A 18 -5.27 -35.31 78.89
CA GLU A 18 -6.17 -35.12 80.03
C GLU A 18 -6.96 -36.41 80.29
N ASP A 19 -6.85 -36.95 81.52
CA ASP A 19 -7.53 -38.19 81.93
C ASP A 19 -8.56 -37.91 83.03
N ASP A 20 -9.49 -36.97 82.75
CA ASP A 20 -10.70 -36.73 83.56
C ASP A 20 -11.80 -37.74 83.20
N GLU A 21 -12.67 -38.08 84.15
CA GLU A 21 -13.77 -39.04 83.96
C GLU A 21 -14.75 -38.61 82.86
N LYS A 22 -14.94 -37.30 82.67
CA LYS A 22 -15.72 -36.74 81.56
C LYS A 22 -15.09 -37.05 80.20
N GLU A 23 -13.76 -37.03 80.11
CA GLU A 23 -13.05 -37.28 78.86
C GLU A 23 -13.03 -38.76 78.52
N LYS A 24 -13.00 -39.66 79.52
CA LYS A 24 -13.15 -41.11 79.29
C LYS A 24 -14.52 -41.46 78.70
N ALA A 25 -15.59 -40.89 79.23
CA ALA A 25 -16.94 -41.08 78.69
C ALA A 25 -17.03 -40.58 77.23
N ARG A 26 -16.43 -39.41 76.95
CA ARG A 26 -16.36 -38.84 75.60
C ARG A 26 -15.56 -39.68 74.61
N ARG A 27 -14.45 -40.31 75.04
CA ARG A 27 -13.66 -41.23 74.19
C ARG A 27 -14.47 -42.47 73.80
N ALA A 28 -15.19 -43.07 74.74
CA ALA A 28 -16.05 -44.22 74.46
C ALA A 28 -17.16 -43.85 73.46
N GLU A 29 -17.77 -42.68 73.64
CA GLU A 29 -18.77 -42.13 72.73
C GLU A 29 -18.21 -41.90 71.31
N LEU A 30 -16.99 -41.35 71.19
CA LEU A 30 -16.33 -41.14 69.89
C LEU A 30 -15.91 -42.44 69.20
N LEU A 31 -15.48 -43.46 69.95
CA LEU A 31 -15.14 -44.78 69.39
C LEU A 31 -16.37 -45.51 68.85
N GLU A 32 -17.50 -45.44 69.56
CA GLU A 32 -18.77 -45.97 69.06
C GLU A 32 -19.26 -45.19 67.85
N HIS A 33 -19.19 -43.84 67.89
CA HIS A 33 -19.56 -43.00 66.76
C HIS A 33 -18.72 -43.30 65.50
N LEU A 34 -17.41 -43.55 65.64
CA LEU A 34 -16.54 -43.99 64.55
C LEU A 34 -17.01 -45.32 63.93
N ARG A 35 -17.41 -46.26 64.77
CA ARG A 35 -17.90 -47.58 64.36
C ARG A 35 -19.20 -47.46 63.59
N GLU A 36 -20.13 -46.65 64.09
CA GLU A 36 -21.42 -46.38 63.46
C GLU A 36 -21.26 -45.66 62.12
N ALA A 37 -20.53 -44.54 62.09
CA ALA A 37 -20.35 -43.73 60.89
C ALA A 37 -19.62 -44.46 59.76
N HIS A 38 -18.68 -45.35 60.09
CA HIS A 38 -17.92 -46.12 59.09
C HIS A 38 -18.47 -47.54 58.85
N ALA A 39 -19.60 -47.89 59.49
CA ALA A 39 -20.29 -49.19 59.35
C ALA A 39 -19.39 -50.44 59.48
N ILE A 40 -18.37 -50.41 60.35
CA ILE A 40 -17.49 -51.56 60.60
C ILE A 40 -18.13 -52.55 61.58
N THR A 41 -17.90 -53.85 61.36
CA THR A 41 -18.38 -54.90 62.26
C THR A 41 -17.72 -54.80 63.64
N THR A 42 -18.48 -55.05 64.71
CA THR A 42 -18.00 -54.96 66.09
C THR A 42 -16.73 -55.79 66.32
N GLN A 43 -16.66 -56.99 65.73
CA GLN A 43 -15.48 -57.86 65.85
C GLN A 43 -14.21 -57.22 65.26
N LYS A 44 -14.32 -56.57 64.10
CA LYS A 44 -13.17 -55.92 63.45
C LYS A 44 -12.77 -54.64 64.19
N HIS A 45 -13.75 -53.86 64.66
CA HIS A 45 -13.50 -52.68 65.49
C HIS A 45 -12.73 -53.03 66.78
N GLU A 46 -13.19 -54.05 67.52
CA GLU A 46 -12.53 -54.51 68.74
C GLU A 46 -11.10 -55.03 68.48
N GLN A 47 -10.88 -55.71 67.35
CA GLN A 47 -9.56 -56.17 66.94
C GLN A 47 -8.59 -55.01 66.70
N LEU A 48 -9.01 -54.01 65.93
CA LEU A 48 -8.17 -52.83 65.62
C LEU A 48 -7.96 -51.95 66.86
N LEU A 49 -8.98 -51.82 67.72
CA LEU A 49 -8.90 -51.13 69.00
C LEU A 49 -7.88 -51.80 69.93
N ALA A 50 -7.90 -53.14 70.03
CA ALA A 50 -6.92 -53.89 70.82
C ALA A 50 -5.50 -53.68 70.31
N GLN A 51 -5.28 -53.68 68.99
CA GLN A 51 -3.98 -53.37 68.39
C GLN A 51 -3.51 -51.96 68.75
N CYS A 52 -4.40 -50.96 68.71
CA CYS A 52 -4.07 -49.59 69.10
C CYS A 52 -3.75 -49.43 70.60
N LEU A 53 -4.43 -50.17 71.46
CA LEU A 53 -4.16 -50.16 72.90
C LEU A 53 -2.74 -50.69 73.21
N HIS A 54 -2.23 -51.64 72.45
CA HIS A 54 -0.84 -52.12 72.57
C HIS A 54 0.22 -51.10 72.11
N MET A 55 -0.16 -50.10 71.30
CA MET A 55 0.74 -49.03 70.86
C MET A 55 0.91 -47.90 71.90
N LEU A 56 0.03 -47.85 72.91
CA LEU A 56 0.13 -46.90 74.01
C LEU A 56 1.23 -47.35 74.98
N ARG A 57 2.21 -46.49 75.25
CA ARG A 57 3.24 -46.71 76.26
C ARG A 57 3.08 -45.74 77.42
N TYR A 58 3.09 -46.28 78.64
CA TYR A 58 3.07 -45.49 79.86
C TYR A 58 4.49 -45.27 80.37
N HIS A 59 4.82 -44.01 80.68
CA HIS A 59 6.08 -43.61 81.28
C HIS A 59 5.81 -42.97 82.64
N LEU A 60 6.53 -43.39 83.68
CA LEU A 60 6.44 -42.78 84.99
C LEU A 60 7.66 -41.88 85.19
N GLU A 61 7.44 -40.58 85.38
CA GLU A 61 8.44 -39.67 85.91
C GLU A 61 8.37 -39.67 87.44
N VAL A 62 9.53 -39.82 88.08
CA VAL A 62 9.65 -39.74 89.53
C VAL A 62 10.75 -38.77 89.91
N ILE A 63 10.41 -37.84 90.81
CA ILE A 63 11.34 -36.92 91.46
C ILE A 63 11.28 -37.20 92.95
N ALA A 64 12.39 -37.64 93.52
CA ALA A 64 12.49 -37.94 94.94
C ALA A 64 13.26 -36.83 95.67
N HIS A 65 12.66 -36.28 96.73
CA HIS A 65 13.29 -35.27 97.59
C HIS A 65 13.91 -35.97 98.82
N LEU A 66 15.18 -36.38 98.69
CA LEU A 66 15.91 -37.20 99.67
C LEU A 66 17.14 -36.46 100.23
N PRO A 67 17.60 -36.73 101.46
CA PRO A 67 18.92 -36.28 101.92
C PRO A 67 20.05 -36.91 101.07
N PRO A 68 21.17 -36.22 100.80
CA PRO A 68 22.25 -36.70 99.91
C PRO A 68 22.95 -37.99 100.38
N THR A 69 22.67 -38.46 101.61
CA THR A 69 23.20 -39.70 102.18
C THR A 69 22.32 -40.92 101.92
N GLU A 70 21.16 -40.76 101.31
CA GLU A 70 20.14 -41.81 101.16
C GLU A 70 19.72 -41.94 99.70
N THR A 71 19.56 -43.19 99.24
CA THR A 71 19.12 -43.48 97.88
C THR A 71 17.79 -44.23 97.93
N MET A 72 16.83 -43.80 97.11
CA MET A 72 15.54 -44.47 97.01
C MET A 72 15.58 -45.53 95.90
N VAL A 73 15.14 -46.74 96.23
CA VAL A 73 14.95 -47.83 95.30
C VAL A 73 13.45 -47.94 95.00
N LEU A 74 13.09 -47.89 93.73
CA LEU A 74 11.73 -48.06 93.26
C LEU A 74 11.54 -49.46 92.70
N TYR A 75 10.48 -50.13 93.14
CA TYR A 75 10.02 -51.39 92.60
C TYR A 75 8.73 -51.14 91.84
N LEU A 76 8.76 -51.38 90.53
CA LEU A 76 7.61 -51.30 89.65
C LEU A 76 7.23 -52.73 89.27
N PHE A 77 6.10 -53.23 89.76
CA PHE A 77 5.76 -54.64 89.65
C PHE A 77 4.30 -54.90 89.29
N SER A 78 4.05 -55.92 88.48
CA SER A 78 2.76 -56.54 88.18
C SER A 78 2.75 -57.98 88.73
N GLU A 79 1.70 -58.75 88.44
CA GLU A 79 1.64 -60.17 88.81
C GLU A 79 2.74 -61.01 88.15
N GLU A 80 3.28 -60.55 87.01
CA GLU A 80 4.23 -61.31 86.18
C GLU A 80 5.64 -60.69 86.11
N VAL A 81 5.78 -59.38 86.28
CA VAL A 81 7.04 -58.65 86.03
C VAL A 81 7.37 -57.73 87.20
N CYS A 82 8.61 -57.72 87.66
CA CYS A 82 9.12 -56.73 88.62
C CYS A 82 10.39 -56.06 88.07
N LYS A 83 10.35 -54.74 87.93
CA LYS A 83 11.48 -53.90 87.53
C LYS A 83 11.96 -53.10 88.74
N GLN A 84 13.27 -53.07 88.95
CA GLN A 84 13.90 -52.31 90.04
C GLN A 84 14.66 -51.12 89.45
N TYR A 85 14.42 -49.95 90.02
CA TYR A 85 15.08 -48.70 89.66
C TYR A 85 15.67 -48.02 90.89
N VAL A 86 16.66 -47.16 90.68
CA VAL A 86 17.35 -46.42 91.75
C VAL A 86 17.25 -44.95 91.41
N ALA A 87 16.75 -44.13 92.35
CA ALA A 87 16.61 -42.70 92.24
C ALA A 87 17.39 -41.99 93.35
N ASN A 88 18.16 -40.97 92.97
CA ASN A 88 18.83 -40.04 93.88
C ASN A 88 18.01 -38.74 94.03
N THR A 89 18.45 -37.87 94.93
CA THR A 89 17.83 -36.58 95.20
C THR A 89 17.78 -35.66 93.97
N GLU A 90 16.64 -34.98 93.76
CA GLU A 90 16.47 -33.83 92.83
C GLU A 90 16.64 -34.08 91.31
N GLU A 91 16.87 -35.32 90.87
CA GLU A 91 16.85 -35.70 89.45
C GLU A 91 15.47 -36.21 89.00
N ILE A 92 15.05 -35.85 87.77
CA ILE A 92 13.84 -36.39 87.14
C ILE A 92 14.19 -37.73 86.50
N TYR A 93 13.66 -38.83 87.04
CA TYR A 93 13.84 -40.15 86.46
C TYR A 93 12.62 -40.57 85.65
N LYS A 94 12.83 -40.87 84.36
CA LYS A 94 11.82 -41.43 83.45
C LYS A 94 11.92 -42.95 83.39
N PHE A 95 10.84 -43.65 83.70
CA PHE A 95 10.76 -45.10 83.66
C PHE A 95 9.67 -45.58 82.70
N GLU A 96 10.00 -46.51 81.81
CA GLU A 96 9.00 -47.17 80.96
C GLU A 96 8.26 -48.25 81.76
N VAL A 97 6.96 -48.04 81.93
CA VAL A 97 6.04 -48.93 82.64
C VAL A 97 5.72 -50.12 81.74
N GLY A 98 5.24 -49.84 80.52
CA GLY A 98 4.82 -50.82 79.51
C GLY A 98 3.54 -50.35 78.79
N ASP A 99 2.83 -51.29 78.17
CA ASP A 99 1.58 -51.07 77.43
C ASP A 99 0.32 -51.03 78.31
N HIS A 100 0.45 -51.30 79.61
CA HIS A 100 -0.65 -51.29 80.57
C HIS A 100 -0.31 -50.54 81.87
N SER A 101 -1.31 -49.91 82.49
CA SER A 101 -1.18 -49.17 83.76
C SER A 101 -1.34 -50.04 85.02
N ASN A 102 -1.56 -51.35 84.85
CA ASN A 102 -1.70 -52.35 85.93
C ASN A 102 -0.37 -52.72 86.62
N PHE A 103 0.44 -51.72 86.94
CA PHE A 103 1.65 -51.88 87.75
C PHE A 103 1.44 -51.21 89.12
N LYS A 104 2.07 -51.80 90.13
CA LYS A 104 2.17 -51.27 91.48
C LYS A 104 3.58 -50.72 91.69
N LEU A 105 3.66 -49.56 92.33
CA LEU A 105 4.89 -48.87 92.66
C LEU A 105 5.10 -48.95 94.17
N LYS A 106 6.25 -49.51 94.58
CA LYS A 106 6.67 -49.58 95.97
C LYS A 106 8.06 -48.98 96.12
N PHE A 107 8.28 -48.29 97.22
CA PHE A 107 9.52 -47.59 97.50
C PHE A 107 10.28 -48.26 98.64
N ALA A 108 11.61 -48.27 98.55
CA ALA A 108 12.50 -48.75 99.60
C ALA A 108 13.74 -47.83 99.68
N ILE A 109 14.45 -47.86 100.79
CA ILE A 109 15.68 -47.07 100.98
C ILE A 109 16.87 -48.01 101.10
N ALA A 110 17.90 -47.74 100.31
CA ALA A 110 19.19 -48.41 100.38
C ALA A 110 20.32 -47.40 100.62
N ARG A 111 21.32 -47.77 101.43
CA ARG A 111 22.59 -47.03 101.54
C ARG A 111 23.55 -47.63 100.52
N PHE A 112 23.86 -46.90 99.46
CA PHE A 112 24.76 -47.38 98.41
C PHE A 112 26.01 -46.52 98.31
N ASN A 113 27.18 -47.16 98.35
CA ASN A 113 28.46 -46.56 98.01
C ASN A 113 28.64 -46.65 96.49
N GLY A 114 28.20 -45.62 95.78
CA GLY A 114 28.61 -45.24 94.42
C GLY A 114 28.82 -46.36 93.40
N LYS A 115 27.75 -46.78 92.70
CA LYS A 115 27.73 -47.16 91.27
C LYS A 115 26.30 -47.57 90.86
N SER A 116 25.73 -46.93 89.84
CA SER A 116 24.40 -47.24 89.31
C SER A 116 24.39 -48.59 88.58
N HIS A 117 23.47 -49.50 88.92
CA HIS A 117 23.19 -50.71 88.13
C HIS A 117 21.69 -50.74 87.79
N LYS A 118 21.36 -50.67 86.49
CA LYS A 118 20.04 -51.07 85.98
C LYS A 118 20.04 -52.59 85.88
N THR A 119 19.22 -53.28 86.68
CA THR A 119 19.13 -54.75 86.65
C THR A 119 17.67 -55.15 86.51
N ILE A 120 17.30 -55.74 85.37
CA ILE A 120 15.99 -56.37 85.16
C ILE A 120 16.07 -57.76 85.78
N VAL A 121 15.20 -58.07 86.74
CA VAL A 121 15.20 -59.39 87.41
C VAL A 121 13.87 -60.10 87.17
N ARG A 122 13.86 -61.08 86.26
CA ARG A 122 12.70 -61.96 86.01
C ARG A 122 12.74 -63.17 86.95
N SER A 123 12.37 -62.99 88.21
CA SER A 123 12.38 -64.08 89.21
C SER A 123 11.15 -64.01 90.12
N GLY A 124 10.26 -65.02 90.01
CA GLY A 124 9.05 -65.15 90.84
C GLY A 124 9.34 -65.32 92.35
N SER A 125 10.59 -65.59 92.73
CA SER A 125 11.00 -65.67 94.14
C SER A 125 11.18 -64.29 94.80
N ILE A 126 11.50 -63.25 94.03
CA ILE A 126 11.61 -61.86 94.53
C ILE A 126 10.22 -61.23 94.65
N ILE A 127 9.30 -61.52 93.72
CA ILE A 127 7.90 -61.09 93.79
C ILE A 127 7.23 -61.63 95.06
N LYS A 128 7.43 -62.92 95.39
CA LYS A 128 6.97 -63.52 96.66
C LYS A 128 7.59 -62.87 97.90
N ARG A 129 8.88 -62.49 97.87
CA ARG A 129 9.53 -61.77 98.99
C ARG A 129 9.00 -60.35 99.15
N LEU A 130 8.73 -59.63 98.07
CA LEU A 130 8.12 -58.29 98.10
C LEU A 130 6.68 -58.33 98.63
N MET A 131 5.91 -59.36 98.28
CA MET A 131 4.55 -59.61 98.80
C MET A 131 4.51 -60.08 100.25
N GLN A 132 5.56 -60.75 100.77
CA GLN A 132 5.65 -61.14 102.17
C GLN A 132 6.06 -59.98 103.11
N ILE A 133 6.53 -58.86 102.56
CA ILE A 133 6.75 -57.60 103.30
C ILE A 133 5.46 -56.77 103.22
N ASP A 134 4.35 -57.35 103.67
CA ASP A 134 3.10 -56.65 104.04
C ASP A 134 3.12 -56.42 105.56
N ARG A 135 4.15 -55.70 106.03
CA ARG A 135 4.07 -55.04 107.33
C ARG A 135 3.21 -53.79 107.14
N ARG A 136 2.29 -53.54 108.08
CA ARG A 136 1.22 -52.53 108.09
C ARG A 136 1.62 -51.05 107.87
N GLU A 137 2.82 -50.74 107.37
CA GLU A 137 3.35 -49.37 107.29
C GLU A 137 3.94 -48.95 105.92
N ASP A 138 4.05 -49.83 104.91
CA ASP A 138 4.65 -49.45 103.62
C ASP A 138 3.57 -49.15 102.55
N GLU A 139 3.45 -47.88 102.13
CA GLU A 139 2.49 -47.46 101.10
C GLU A 139 2.86 -48.01 99.71
N CYS A 140 1.94 -48.77 99.12
CA CYS A 140 2.01 -49.20 97.73
C CYS A 140 1.11 -48.30 96.88
N ILE A 141 1.65 -47.68 95.83
CA ILE A 141 0.88 -46.83 94.92
C ILE A 141 0.49 -47.64 93.69
N GLN A 142 -0.80 -47.70 93.39
CA GLN A 142 -1.26 -48.30 92.14
C GLN A 142 -1.11 -47.27 91.01
N ILE A 143 -0.37 -47.60 89.96
CA ILE A 143 -0.05 -46.65 88.89
C ILE A 143 -1.31 -46.21 88.13
N SER A 144 -2.29 -47.11 87.97
CA SER A 144 -3.60 -46.79 87.39
C SER A 144 -4.42 -45.74 88.16
N GLN A 145 -4.05 -45.42 89.40
CA GLN A 145 -4.69 -44.38 90.21
C GLN A 145 -3.97 -43.02 90.11
N LEU A 146 -2.83 -42.94 89.41
CA LEU A 146 -2.15 -41.67 89.17
C LEU A 146 -2.80 -40.95 87.99
N PRO A 147 -3.15 -39.66 88.13
CA PRO A 147 -3.63 -38.86 87.01
C PRO A 147 -2.52 -38.71 85.96
N ILE A 148 -2.87 -38.94 84.70
CA ILE A 148 -1.97 -38.77 83.56
C ILE A 148 -1.69 -37.26 83.36
N GLY A 149 -0.44 -36.91 83.03
CA GLY A 149 -0.01 -35.55 82.74
C GLY A 149 0.19 -34.64 83.95
N ASN A 150 -0.40 -34.98 85.11
CA ASN A 150 -0.35 -34.18 86.32
C ASN A 150 0.71 -34.66 87.31
N LEU A 151 1.40 -33.70 87.93
CA LEU A 151 2.39 -33.96 88.97
C LEU A 151 1.68 -34.18 90.32
N VAL A 152 1.81 -35.37 90.88
CA VAL A 152 1.26 -35.71 92.19
C VAL A 152 2.37 -35.74 93.22
N LYS A 153 2.28 -34.86 94.22
CA LYS A 153 3.11 -34.92 95.43
C LYS A 153 2.53 -35.96 96.39
N LYS A 154 3.29 -37.01 96.67
CA LYS A 154 2.99 -38.02 97.68
C LYS A 154 4.05 -38.00 98.76
N THR A 155 3.61 -38.05 100.01
CA THR A 155 4.50 -38.16 101.16
C THR A 155 4.53 -39.63 101.58
N ILE A 156 5.69 -40.26 101.47
CA ILE A 156 5.84 -41.70 101.71
C ILE A 156 6.58 -41.89 103.03
N SER A 157 5.99 -42.65 103.94
CA SER A 157 6.62 -43.02 105.20
C SER A 157 7.40 -44.32 105.03
N LEU A 158 8.72 -44.27 105.22
CA LEU A 158 9.59 -45.45 105.16
C LEU A 158 10.44 -45.50 106.44
N LYS A 159 10.30 -46.58 107.22
CA LYS A 159 11.01 -46.79 108.51
C LYS A 159 10.86 -45.59 109.48
N GLY A 160 9.67 -44.99 109.55
CA GLY A 160 9.35 -43.89 110.45
C GLY A 160 9.84 -42.50 110.01
N ARG A 161 10.39 -42.35 108.81
CA ARG A 161 10.73 -41.05 108.19
C ARG A 161 9.84 -40.78 106.98
N GLN A 162 9.41 -39.52 106.82
CA GLN A 162 8.60 -39.09 105.70
C GLN A 162 9.47 -38.49 104.60
N TYR A 163 9.26 -38.95 103.36
CA TYR A 163 9.93 -38.46 102.16
C TYR A 163 8.90 -37.92 101.19
N ALA A 164 9.18 -36.78 100.56
CA ALA A 164 8.32 -36.22 99.52
C ALA A 164 8.76 -36.77 98.16
N VAL A 165 7.81 -37.33 97.41
CA VAL A 165 8.02 -37.86 96.06
C VAL A 165 7.00 -37.23 95.14
N GLU A 166 7.47 -36.68 94.04
CA GLU A 166 6.64 -36.18 92.97
C GLU A 166 6.58 -37.23 91.86
N LEU A 167 5.36 -37.61 91.48
CA LEU A 167 5.08 -38.63 90.48
C LEU A 167 4.29 -38.01 89.34
N LYS A 168 4.70 -38.23 88.11
CA LYS A 168 3.95 -37.82 86.93
C LYS A 168 3.87 -38.99 85.97
N LEU A 169 2.66 -39.47 85.70
CA LEU A 169 2.43 -40.50 84.70
C LEU A 169 2.26 -39.83 83.34
N LEU A 170 3.09 -40.18 82.38
CA LEU A 170 3.03 -39.73 80.99
C LEU A 170 2.50 -40.85 80.12
N LYS A 171 1.65 -40.48 79.16
CA LYS A 171 1.15 -41.36 78.11
C LYS A 171 1.83 -40.97 76.80
N THR A 172 2.49 -41.91 76.15
CA THR A 172 3.20 -41.71 74.88
C THR A 172 2.77 -42.79 73.89
N ILE A 173 2.71 -42.49 72.60
CA ILE A 173 2.53 -43.50 71.56
C ILE A 173 3.90 -43.88 71.02
N ASP A 174 4.07 -45.16 70.69
CA ASP A 174 5.23 -45.60 69.93
C ASP A 174 5.21 -44.99 68.52
N HIS A 175 6.06 -43.97 68.31
CA HIS A 175 6.11 -43.25 67.04
C HIS A 175 6.63 -44.08 65.87
N GLU A 176 7.34 -45.20 66.11
CA GLU A 176 7.85 -46.08 65.04
C GLU A 176 6.76 -47.00 64.46
N SER A 177 5.74 -47.33 65.26
CA SER A 177 4.61 -48.17 64.85
C SER A 177 3.33 -47.37 64.61
N MET A 178 3.39 -46.04 64.66
CA MET A 178 2.23 -45.18 64.60
C MET A 178 1.65 -45.14 63.17
N PRO A 179 0.39 -45.55 62.96
CA PRO A 179 -0.25 -45.46 61.67
C PRO A 179 -0.42 -44.00 61.25
N VAL A 180 -0.18 -43.71 59.97
CA VAL A 180 -0.25 -42.36 59.41
C VAL A 180 -1.57 -42.18 58.69
N LEU A 181 -2.33 -41.14 59.05
CA LEU A 181 -3.53 -40.77 58.32
C LEU A 181 -3.14 -40.07 57.01
N ASN A 182 -3.23 -40.80 55.90
CA ASN A 182 -3.00 -40.23 54.57
C ASN A 182 -4.23 -39.44 54.07
N PHE A 183 -4.11 -38.76 52.93
CA PHE A 183 -5.22 -37.95 52.39
C PHE A 183 -6.44 -38.80 51.97
N HIS A 184 -6.24 -40.00 51.41
CA HIS A 184 -7.34 -40.83 50.93
C HIS A 184 -8.20 -41.33 52.11
N ASP A 185 -7.56 -41.77 53.18
CA ASP A 185 -8.23 -42.16 54.41
C ASP A 185 -8.93 -40.98 55.09
N LEU A 186 -8.29 -39.79 55.11
CA LEU A 186 -8.93 -38.57 55.60
C LEU A 186 -10.18 -38.19 54.78
N LEU A 187 -10.10 -38.29 53.45
CA LEU A 187 -11.20 -38.00 52.54
C LEU A 187 -12.37 -38.97 52.77
N GLU A 188 -12.08 -40.26 52.91
CA GLU A 188 -13.10 -41.25 53.17
C GLU A 188 -13.72 -41.11 54.56
N LEU A 189 -12.93 -40.78 55.57
CA LEU A 189 -13.42 -40.44 56.90
C LEU A 189 -14.35 -39.22 56.84
N THR A 190 -13.93 -38.17 56.15
CA THR A 190 -14.72 -36.95 55.98
C THR A 190 -16.05 -37.27 55.30
N ARG A 191 -16.03 -38.07 54.23
CA ARG A 191 -17.23 -38.53 53.52
C ARG A 191 -18.17 -39.32 54.42
N ALA A 192 -17.66 -40.35 55.09
CA ALA A 192 -18.47 -41.23 55.94
C ALA A 192 -19.16 -40.45 57.08
N LEU A 193 -18.48 -39.47 57.68
CA LEU A 193 -19.05 -38.65 58.74
C LEU A 193 -20.16 -37.72 58.24
N HIS A 194 -19.94 -37.06 57.09
CA HIS A 194 -20.97 -36.21 56.50
C HIS A 194 -22.18 -37.03 56.03
N GLU A 195 -21.97 -38.21 55.45
CA GLU A 195 -23.05 -39.11 55.04
C GLU A 195 -23.87 -39.61 56.24
N TYR A 196 -23.21 -40.06 57.31
CA TYR A 196 -23.89 -40.49 58.53
C TYR A 196 -24.74 -39.37 59.15
N ASP A 197 -24.20 -38.16 59.30
CA ASP A 197 -24.96 -37.03 59.84
C ASP A 197 -26.12 -36.61 58.91
N ALA A 198 -25.96 -36.79 57.59
CA ALA A 198 -27.00 -36.50 56.61
C ALA A 198 -28.17 -37.50 56.65
N GLU A 199 -27.88 -38.79 56.87
CA GLU A 199 -28.91 -39.83 57.01
C GLU A 199 -29.78 -39.64 58.26
N ILE A 200 -29.24 -38.98 59.29
CA ILE A 200 -29.94 -38.73 60.56
C ILE A 200 -30.90 -37.53 60.47
N MET A 201 -30.68 -36.60 59.54
CA MET A 201 -31.48 -35.38 59.45
C MET A 201 -32.68 -35.53 58.49
N GLU A 202 -33.89 -35.39 59.04
CA GLU A 202 -35.12 -35.26 58.24
C GLU A 202 -35.27 -33.83 57.71
N GLY A 203 -35.03 -33.61 56.40
CA GLY A 203 -35.37 -32.34 55.74
C GLY A 203 -34.22 -31.54 55.09
N GLY A 204 -33.12 -32.20 54.71
CA GLY A 204 -31.98 -31.59 54.01
C GLY A 204 -30.76 -31.40 54.92
N TYR A 205 -29.57 -31.58 54.35
CA TYR A 205 -28.31 -31.57 55.09
C TYR A 205 -27.64 -30.18 55.04
N SER A 206 -27.40 -29.56 56.19
CA SER A 206 -26.86 -28.18 56.32
C SER A 206 -25.37 -28.04 55.96
N GLY A 207 -24.69 -29.16 55.70
CA GLY A 207 -23.24 -29.22 55.48
C GLY A 207 -22.40 -29.16 56.77
N GLU A 208 -23.04 -29.05 57.94
CA GLU A 208 -22.35 -28.98 59.23
C GLU A 208 -22.32 -30.35 59.92
N LEU A 209 -21.15 -30.70 60.44
CA LEU A 209 -20.97 -31.93 61.21
C LEU A 209 -21.60 -31.79 62.60
N SER A 210 -22.17 -32.87 63.12
CA SER A 210 -22.58 -32.96 64.52
C SER A 210 -21.38 -32.81 65.46
N ASP A 211 -21.60 -32.41 66.72
CA ASP A 211 -20.51 -32.22 67.69
C ASP A 211 -19.59 -33.45 67.80
N ARG A 212 -20.14 -34.65 67.64
CA ARG A 212 -19.41 -35.93 67.66
C ARG A 212 -18.55 -36.11 66.40
N SER A 213 -19.15 -35.95 65.23
CA SER A 213 -18.46 -36.05 63.94
C SER A 213 -17.38 -34.99 63.78
N PHE A 214 -17.67 -33.74 64.17
CA PHE A 214 -16.72 -32.63 64.16
C PHE A 214 -15.52 -32.92 65.07
N ALA A 215 -15.78 -33.34 66.31
CA ALA A 215 -14.72 -33.67 67.25
C ALA A 215 -13.83 -34.81 66.73
N LEU A 216 -14.43 -35.81 66.08
CA LEU A 216 -13.70 -36.95 65.54
C LEU A 216 -12.77 -36.56 64.38
N LEU A 217 -13.27 -35.79 63.41
CA LEU A 217 -12.48 -35.33 62.26
C LEU A 217 -11.34 -34.39 62.70
N HIS A 218 -11.65 -33.41 63.54
CA HIS A 218 -10.66 -32.43 63.99
C HIS A 218 -9.59 -33.04 64.90
N ARG A 219 -9.95 -33.96 65.81
CA ARG A 219 -8.96 -34.65 66.65
C ARG A 219 -8.01 -35.50 65.80
N SER A 220 -8.54 -36.22 64.81
CA SER A 220 -7.74 -37.07 63.92
C SER A 220 -6.77 -36.25 63.07
N ALA A 221 -7.23 -35.11 62.54
CA ALA A 221 -6.41 -34.20 61.77
C ALA A 221 -5.33 -33.52 62.63
N GLN A 222 -5.69 -33.04 63.84
CA GLN A 222 -4.75 -32.41 64.77
C GLN A 222 -3.66 -33.39 65.23
N PHE A 223 -4.05 -34.62 65.54
CA PHE A 223 -3.12 -35.69 65.92
C PHE A 223 -2.12 -36.03 64.81
N SER A 224 -2.59 -36.01 63.56
CA SER A 224 -1.77 -36.31 62.37
C SER A 224 -1.03 -35.09 61.79
N ASN A 225 -1.07 -33.93 62.46
CA ASN A 225 -0.52 -32.64 61.98
C ASN A 225 -1.05 -32.21 60.60
N ILE A 226 -2.29 -32.56 60.28
CA ILE A 226 -2.94 -32.20 59.02
C ILE A 226 -3.43 -30.75 59.10
N PRO A 227 -3.05 -29.87 58.16
CA PRO A 227 -3.51 -28.49 58.15
C PRO A 227 -5.05 -28.38 58.05
N PRO A 228 -5.69 -27.42 58.72
CA PRO A 228 -7.14 -27.24 58.67
C PRO A 228 -7.67 -26.96 57.26
N GLU A 229 -6.85 -26.41 56.37
CA GLU A 229 -7.16 -26.19 54.96
C GLU A 229 -7.42 -27.50 54.22
N VAL A 230 -6.68 -28.56 54.56
CA VAL A 230 -6.81 -29.88 53.93
C VAL A 230 -8.14 -30.52 54.30
N ILE A 231 -8.61 -30.32 55.53
CA ILE A 231 -9.95 -30.75 55.97
C ILE A 231 -11.01 -30.04 55.14
N LYS A 232 -10.93 -28.71 55.01
CA LYS A 232 -11.87 -27.93 54.21
C LYS A 232 -11.86 -28.31 52.73
N ILE A 233 -10.69 -28.61 52.17
CA ILE A 233 -10.53 -29.11 50.80
C ILE A 233 -11.19 -30.49 50.66
N ALA A 234 -10.94 -31.42 51.60
CA ALA A 234 -11.56 -32.74 51.59
C ALA A 234 -13.10 -32.67 51.72
N THR A 235 -13.61 -31.80 52.58
CA THR A 235 -15.06 -31.54 52.69
C THR A 235 -15.61 -30.95 51.40
N LEU A 236 -14.94 -29.96 50.80
CA LEU A 236 -15.36 -29.36 49.53
C LEU A 236 -15.35 -30.39 48.39
N SER A 237 -14.30 -31.21 48.27
CA SER A 237 -14.24 -32.32 47.30
C SER A 237 -15.41 -33.27 47.49
N THR A 238 -15.73 -33.63 48.73
CA THR A 238 -16.86 -34.52 49.05
C THR A 238 -18.20 -33.91 48.65
N PHE A 239 -18.39 -32.60 48.87
CA PHE A 239 -19.63 -31.91 48.51
C PHE A 239 -19.80 -31.72 47.00
N LEU A 240 -18.72 -31.62 46.22
CA LEU A 240 -18.80 -31.55 44.76
C LEU A 240 -19.28 -32.87 44.15
N VAL A 241 -18.88 -34.02 44.68
CA VAL A 241 -19.31 -35.35 44.22
C VAL A 241 -20.46 -35.91 45.07
N TRP A 242 -21.22 -35.03 45.72
CA TRP A 242 -22.28 -35.42 46.65
C TRP A 242 -23.44 -36.11 45.94
N ASP A 243 -23.79 -37.30 46.42
CA ASP A 243 -24.95 -38.03 45.90
C ASP A 243 -26.24 -37.46 46.48
N THR A 244 -26.95 -36.69 45.65
CA THR A 244 -28.24 -36.07 46.01
C THR A 244 -29.35 -37.09 46.32
N SER A 245 -29.16 -38.37 46.00
CA SER A 245 -30.12 -39.43 46.35
C SER A 245 -30.15 -39.77 47.84
N LYS A 246 -29.05 -39.51 48.57
CA LYS A 246 -28.97 -39.74 50.03
C LYS A 246 -29.63 -38.62 50.82
N ALA A 247 -29.20 -37.38 50.57
CA ALA A 247 -29.77 -36.19 51.19
C ALA A 247 -29.49 -34.96 50.32
N ILE A 248 -30.44 -34.02 50.30
CA ILE A 248 -30.28 -32.74 49.60
C ILE A 248 -29.35 -31.85 50.42
N LEU A 249 -28.19 -31.53 49.87
CA LEU A 249 -27.23 -30.60 50.46
C LEU A 249 -27.76 -29.15 50.38
N ASP A 250 -27.66 -28.41 51.48
CA ASP A 250 -28.04 -26.99 51.53
C ASP A 250 -27.22 -26.17 50.53
N HIS A 251 -27.90 -25.29 49.78
CA HIS A 251 -27.31 -24.48 48.71
C HIS A 251 -26.20 -23.55 49.21
N ASP A 252 -26.19 -23.18 50.49
CA ASP A 252 -25.17 -22.33 51.08
C ASP A 252 -23.91 -23.09 51.56
N SER A 253 -23.92 -24.43 51.57
CA SER A 253 -22.83 -25.27 52.10
C SER A 253 -21.51 -25.07 51.34
N ILE A 254 -21.56 -25.16 50.01
CA ILE A 254 -20.38 -24.99 49.13
C ILE A 254 -19.88 -23.54 49.15
N PRO A 255 -20.73 -22.50 48.94
CA PRO A 255 -20.31 -21.10 49.03
C PRO A 255 -19.67 -20.74 50.38
N ARG A 256 -20.17 -21.29 51.49
CA ARG A 256 -19.63 -21.07 52.84
C ARG A 256 -18.19 -21.60 52.95
N LEU A 257 -17.92 -22.80 52.44
CA LEU A 257 -16.57 -23.38 52.41
C LEU A 257 -15.61 -22.60 51.51
N ILE A 258 -16.06 -22.19 50.32
CA ILE A 258 -15.28 -21.35 49.40
C ILE A 258 -14.88 -20.05 50.10
N LYS A 259 -15.82 -19.37 50.77
CA LYS A 259 -15.54 -18.14 51.51
C LYS A 259 -14.49 -18.36 52.61
N GLN A 260 -14.62 -19.45 53.37
CA GLN A 260 -13.66 -19.80 54.41
C GLN A 260 -12.26 -20.11 53.87
N LEU A 261 -12.15 -20.65 52.66
CA LEU A 261 -10.87 -20.89 51.97
C LEU A 261 -10.28 -19.58 51.41
N LYS A 262 -11.12 -18.66 50.90
CA LYS A 262 -10.68 -17.33 50.41
C LYS A 262 -10.07 -16.46 51.50
N GLU A 263 -10.58 -16.55 52.72
CA GLU A 263 -10.12 -15.71 53.85
C GLU A 263 -8.77 -16.18 54.46
N GLN A 264 -8.19 -17.28 53.98
CA GLN A 264 -6.96 -17.86 54.53
C GLN A 264 -5.71 -17.26 53.86
N GLN A 265 -4.91 -16.48 54.60
CA GLN A 265 -3.77 -15.72 54.03
C GLN A 265 -2.38 -16.36 54.25
N LYS A 266 -2.25 -17.47 54.99
CA LYS A 266 -0.94 -18.06 55.36
C LYS A 266 -0.95 -19.59 55.35
N VAL A 267 -1.19 -20.18 54.19
CA VAL A 267 -1.14 -21.64 54.02
C VAL A 267 0.31 -22.09 53.80
N LYS A 268 0.78 -23.06 54.58
CA LYS A 268 2.11 -23.67 54.38
C LYS A 268 1.99 -24.85 53.42
N LYS A 269 2.88 -24.91 52.42
CA LYS A 269 2.96 -26.04 51.49
C LYS A 269 3.31 -27.33 52.24
N SER A 270 2.56 -28.39 51.97
CA SER A 270 2.80 -29.74 52.51
C SER A 270 2.41 -30.79 51.46
N ILE A 271 2.99 -31.99 51.56
CA ILE A 271 2.72 -33.07 50.59
C ILE A 271 1.24 -33.45 50.57
N ILE A 272 0.60 -33.52 51.75
CA ILE A 272 -0.81 -33.87 51.87
C ILE A 272 -1.72 -32.78 51.27
N LEU A 273 -1.32 -31.50 51.35
CA LEU A 273 -2.03 -30.39 50.71
C LEU A 273 -1.94 -30.47 49.18
N ASP A 274 -0.77 -30.81 48.62
CA ASP A 274 -0.61 -30.98 47.17
C ASP A 274 -1.51 -32.13 46.65
N THR A 275 -1.56 -33.27 47.36
CA THR A 275 -2.47 -34.38 47.03
C THR A 275 -3.94 -33.97 47.13
N ALA A 276 -4.30 -33.19 48.16
CA ALA A 276 -5.66 -32.69 48.35
C ALA A 276 -6.09 -31.73 47.23
N LEU A 277 -5.21 -30.81 46.82
CA LEU A 277 -5.46 -29.89 45.71
C LEU A 277 -5.55 -30.61 44.37
N ALA A 278 -4.72 -31.64 44.14
CA ALA A 278 -4.82 -32.47 42.94
C ALA A 278 -6.18 -33.18 42.85
N HIS A 279 -6.64 -33.76 43.96
CA HIS A 279 -7.95 -34.41 44.01
C HIS A 279 -9.11 -33.41 43.86
N LEU A 280 -9.03 -32.24 44.50
CA LEU A 280 -10.00 -31.18 44.31
C LEU A 280 -10.08 -30.75 42.83
N ALA A 281 -8.93 -30.61 42.16
CA ALA A 281 -8.89 -30.28 40.74
C ALA A 281 -9.60 -31.34 39.89
N GLU A 282 -9.41 -32.63 40.18
CA GLU A 282 -10.14 -33.73 39.50
C GLU A 282 -11.66 -33.62 39.71
N CYS A 283 -12.13 -33.35 40.93
CA CYS A 283 -13.55 -33.15 41.22
C CYS A 283 -14.12 -31.94 40.46
N VAL A 284 -13.39 -30.81 40.46
CA VAL A 284 -13.80 -29.60 39.74
C VAL A 284 -13.87 -29.83 38.23
N ILE A 285 -12.92 -30.58 37.66
CA ILE A 285 -12.92 -30.94 36.24
C ILE A 285 -14.08 -31.87 35.90
N ALA A 286 -14.40 -32.83 36.76
CA ALA A 286 -15.55 -33.73 36.57
C ALA A 286 -16.88 -32.94 36.56
N GLU A 287 -17.07 -32.06 37.56
CA GLU A 287 -18.23 -31.17 37.64
C GLU A 287 -18.32 -30.23 36.42
N LEU A 288 -17.19 -29.67 35.99
CA LEU A 288 -17.12 -28.85 34.79
C LEU A 288 -17.61 -29.63 33.56
N HIS A 289 -17.14 -30.86 33.34
CA HIS A 289 -17.59 -31.65 32.19
C HIS A 289 -19.08 -31.96 32.25
N GLU A 290 -19.64 -32.22 33.44
CA GLU A 290 -21.08 -32.43 33.60
C GLU A 290 -21.88 -31.19 33.22
N ILE A 291 -21.47 -30.01 33.72
CA ILE A 291 -22.09 -28.71 33.38
C ILE A 291 -22.00 -28.45 31.87
N LEU A 292 -20.82 -28.66 31.26
CA LEU A 292 -20.62 -28.39 29.84
C LEU A 292 -21.41 -29.36 28.95
N ASN A 293 -21.55 -30.63 29.33
CA ASN A 293 -22.37 -31.60 28.61
C ASN A 293 -23.85 -31.19 28.57
N GLN A 294 -24.38 -30.58 29.64
CA GLN A 294 -25.74 -30.04 29.67
C GLN A 294 -25.94 -28.83 28.73
N HIS A 295 -24.85 -28.21 28.29
CA HIS A 295 -24.83 -27.05 27.42
C HIS A 295 -24.30 -27.35 26.00
N ASP A 296 -23.94 -28.60 25.68
CA ASP A 296 -23.34 -28.97 24.40
C ASP A 296 -24.32 -28.77 23.23
N ASP A 297 -25.62 -28.94 23.45
CA ASP A 297 -26.66 -28.70 22.43
C ASP A 297 -27.00 -27.21 22.21
N LYS A 298 -26.53 -26.29 23.07
CA LYS A 298 -26.87 -24.87 22.95
C LYS A 298 -25.94 -24.19 21.94
N GLN A 299 -26.53 -23.48 20.96
CA GLN A 299 -25.76 -22.67 20.01
C GLN A 299 -25.20 -21.42 20.71
N LEU A 300 -23.88 -21.42 20.97
CA LEU A 300 -23.14 -20.22 21.41
C LEU A 300 -22.77 -19.31 20.23
N PHE A 301 -22.88 -19.85 19.02
CA PHE A 301 -22.81 -19.12 17.77
C PHE A 301 -23.94 -19.64 16.84
N PRO A 302 -24.78 -18.75 16.28
CA PRO A 302 -24.73 -17.30 16.36
C PRO A 302 -25.08 -16.77 17.77
N PRO A 303 -24.54 -15.63 18.20
CA PRO A 303 -24.83 -15.08 19.53
C PRO A 303 -26.31 -14.67 19.63
N GLU A 304 -27.07 -15.37 20.45
CA GLU A 304 -28.49 -15.09 20.70
C GLU A 304 -28.71 -14.60 22.13
N GLY A 305 -29.16 -13.35 22.28
CA GLY A 305 -29.61 -12.78 23.56
C GLY A 305 -28.63 -12.90 24.74
N TYR A 306 -29.06 -12.49 25.93
CA TYR A 306 -28.29 -12.63 27.18
C TYR A 306 -28.68 -13.87 27.99
N SER A 307 -29.79 -14.55 27.64
CA SER A 307 -30.34 -15.66 28.42
C SER A 307 -29.41 -16.90 28.45
N ILE A 308 -28.78 -17.23 27.32
CA ILE A 308 -27.85 -18.37 27.22
C ILE A 308 -26.60 -18.09 28.06
N LEU A 309 -26.02 -16.89 27.95
CA LEU A 309 -24.88 -16.47 28.77
C LEU A 309 -25.22 -16.44 30.25
N LYS A 310 -26.39 -15.94 30.62
CA LYS A 310 -26.85 -15.93 32.01
C LYS A 310 -26.97 -17.35 32.56
N SER A 311 -27.62 -18.25 31.80
CA SER A 311 -27.73 -19.66 32.18
C SER A 311 -26.36 -20.32 32.33
N LEU A 312 -25.43 -20.08 31.40
CA LEU A 312 -24.08 -20.63 31.48
C LEU A 312 -23.30 -20.06 32.68
N ASN A 313 -23.40 -18.76 32.94
CA ASN A 313 -22.75 -18.10 34.08
C ASN A 313 -23.30 -18.61 35.41
N ASP A 314 -24.62 -18.77 35.52
CA ASP A 314 -25.28 -19.26 36.73
C ASP A 314 -24.85 -20.72 37.02
N SER A 315 -24.74 -21.58 35.99
CA SER A 315 -24.24 -22.96 36.14
C SER A 315 -22.75 -23.02 36.48
N LEU A 316 -21.91 -22.19 35.84
CA LEU A 316 -20.46 -22.18 36.08
C LEU A 316 -20.05 -21.50 37.38
N LYS A 317 -20.94 -20.76 38.05
CA LYS A 317 -20.63 -19.91 39.20
C LYS A 317 -19.78 -20.63 40.26
N THR A 318 -20.20 -21.83 40.66
CA THR A 318 -19.50 -22.62 41.68
C THR A 318 -18.09 -23.02 41.23
N VAL A 319 -17.95 -23.55 40.01
CA VAL A 319 -16.64 -23.94 39.43
C VAL A 319 -15.71 -22.74 39.35
N VAL A 320 -16.19 -21.60 38.86
CA VAL A 320 -15.40 -20.37 38.73
C VAL A 320 -14.97 -19.85 40.09
N GLU A 321 -15.85 -19.85 41.08
CA GLU A 321 -15.52 -19.42 42.44
C GLU A 321 -14.43 -20.27 43.10
N ILE A 322 -14.35 -21.56 42.74
CA ILE A 322 -13.30 -22.49 43.19
C ILE A 322 -12.00 -22.27 42.41
N CYS A 323 -12.04 -22.10 41.08
CA CYS A 323 -10.83 -21.85 40.27
C CYS A 323 -10.11 -20.54 40.67
N VAL A 324 -10.82 -19.55 41.21
CA VAL A 324 -10.25 -18.25 41.64
C VAL A 324 -9.70 -18.29 43.08
N LEU A 325 -9.66 -19.46 43.73
CA LEU A 325 -9.11 -19.56 45.08
C LEU A 325 -7.58 -19.31 45.09
N PRO A 326 -7.05 -18.50 46.04
CA PRO A 326 -5.62 -18.20 46.12
C PRO A 326 -4.76 -19.43 46.50
N ILE A 327 -5.38 -20.53 46.92
CA ILE A 327 -4.69 -21.78 47.26
C ILE A 327 -4.03 -22.45 46.05
N TRP A 328 -4.49 -22.15 44.82
CA TRP A 328 -3.94 -22.73 43.60
C TRP A 328 -2.51 -22.27 43.29
N ASP A 329 -2.08 -21.10 43.79
CA ASP A 329 -0.70 -20.60 43.64
C ASP A 329 0.36 -21.56 44.21
N LEU A 330 -0.05 -22.48 45.09
CA LEU A 330 0.81 -23.47 45.73
C LEU A 330 0.91 -24.79 44.95
N SER A 331 0.01 -25.03 43.99
CA SER A 331 -0.14 -26.29 43.25
C SER A 331 0.20 -26.14 41.77
N THR A 332 0.60 -27.25 41.14
CA THR A 332 0.77 -27.34 39.68
C THR A 332 -0.49 -27.82 38.95
N SER A 333 -1.53 -28.22 39.70
CA SER A 333 -2.75 -28.84 39.18
C SER A 333 -3.92 -27.84 39.07
N ASP A 334 -3.64 -26.57 38.75
CA ASP A 334 -4.66 -25.51 38.65
C ASP A 334 -5.71 -25.84 37.56
N PRO A 335 -7.00 -25.98 37.93
CA PRO A 335 -8.07 -26.31 36.98
C PRO A 335 -8.42 -25.15 36.04
N THR A 336 -7.96 -23.92 36.30
CA THR A 336 -8.26 -22.73 35.47
C THR A 336 -7.86 -22.92 34.01
N SER A 337 -6.70 -23.55 33.76
CA SER A 337 -6.23 -23.84 32.41
C SER A 337 -7.15 -24.81 31.64
N VAL A 338 -7.70 -25.81 32.34
CA VAL A 338 -8.66 -26.78 31.79
C VAL A 338 -9.99 -26.08 31.51
N LEU A 339 -10.48 -25.26 32.45
CA LEU A 339 -11.70 -24.45 32.27
C LEU A 339 -11.63 -23.59 31.01
N THR A 340 -10.56 -22.81 30.84
CA THR A 340 -10.35 -21.99 29.66
C THR A 340 -10.32 -22.82 28.37
N ARG A 341 -9.68 -24.00 28.41
CA ARG A 341 -9.59 -24.90 27.25
C ARG A 341 -10.95 -25.46 26.84
N GLU A 342 -11.72 -26.00 27.79
CA GLU A 342 -13.01 -26.62 27.50
C GLU A 342 -14.05 -25.58 27.05
N LEU A 343 -14.07 -24.39 27.67
CA LEU A 343 -14.93 -23.29 27.20
C LEU A 343 -14.56 -22.80 25.79
N ARG A 344 -13.27 -22.75 25.46
CA ARG A 344 -12.81 -22.43 24.10
C ARG A 344 -13.27 -23.50 23.11
N GLN A 345 -13.20 -24.77 23.48
CA GLN A 345 -13.63 -25.88 22.63
C GLN A 345 -15.16 -25.86 22.40
N LEU A 346 -15.95 -25.51 23.42
CA LEU A 346 -17.40 -25.37 23.29
C LEU A 346 -17.78 -24.28 22.26
N VAL A 347 -17.14 -23.11 22.32
CA VAL A 347 -17.33 -22.03 21.33
C VAL A 347 -16.92 -22.50 19.93
N LYS A 348 -15.77 -23.16 19.83
CA LYS A 348 -15.26 -23.71 18.56
C LYS A 348 -16.26 -24.68 17.93
N ASN A 349 -16.71 -25.69 18.68
CA ASN A 349 -17.68 -26.68 18.21
C ASN A 349 -18.99 -26.01 17.74
N SER A 350 -19.49 -25.02 18.49
CA SER A 350 -20.68 -24.28 18.08
C SER A 350 -20.49 -23.49 16.78
N ALA A 351 -19.32 -22.85 16.59
CA ALA A 351 -19.00 -22.13 15.37
C ALA A 351 -18.79 -23.06 14.17
N GLU A 352 -18.19 -24.25 14.37
CA GLU A 352 -18.06 -25.28 13.34
C GLU A 352 -19.43 -25.76 12.85
N ARG A 353 -20.34 -26.12 13.77
CA ARG A 353 -21.71 -26.55 13.41
C ARG A 353 -22.47 -25.48 12.63
N TRP A 354 -22.36 -24.22 13.05
CA TRP A 354 -22.98 -23.10 12.32
C TRP A 354 -22.38 -22.93 10.92
N ALA A 355 -21.05 -22.99 10.79
CA ALA A 355 -20.39 -22.84 9.51
C ALA A 355 -20.74 -23.96 8.53
N GLU A 356 -20.87 -25.20 9.02
CA GLU A 356 -21.33 -26.34 8.22
C GLU A 356 -22.76 -26.15 7.71
N GLN A 357 -23.66 -25.60 8.54
CA GLN A 357 -25.04 -25.32 8.14
C GLN A 357 -25.11 -24.20 7.10
N GLU A 358 -24.45 -23.06 7.34
CA GLU A 358 -24.57 -21.87 6.50
C GLU A 358 -23.79 -21.94 5.18
N PHE A 359 -22.64 -22.61 5.17
CA PHE A 359 -21.79 -22.77 3.98
C PHE A 359 -22.01 -24.12 3.26
N SER A 360 -23.08 -24.85 3.59
CA SER A 360 -23.49 -26.07 2.88
C SER A 360 -23.91 -25.80 1.43
N SER A 361 -23.64 -26.76 0.54
CA SER A 361 -23.79 -26.63 -0.92
C SER A 361 -25.23 -26.61 -1.44
N ASP A 362 -26.23 -26.87 -0.59
CA ASP A 362 -27.61 -27.16 -1.01
C ASP A 362 -28.60 -26.00 -0.84
N ASN A 363 -28.22 -24.91 -0.17
CA ASN A 363 -29.14 -23.78 0.04
C ASN A 363 -29.08 -22.75 -1.08
N GLU A 364 -30.23 -22.60 -1.73
CA GLU A 364 -30.55 -21.89 -2.96
C GLU A 364 -30.13 -20.41 -3.02
N GLY A 365 -29.71 -19.99 -4.23
CA GLY A 365 -29.67 -18.59 -4.67
C GLY A 365 -28.27 -17.97 -4.72
N GLU A 366 -27.75 -17.74 -5.93
CA GLU A 366 -26.52 -16.98 -6.25
C GLU A 366 -26.45 -15.55 -5.66
N LYS A 367 -27.47 -15.11 -4.91
CA LYS A 367 -27.65 -13.76 -4.38
C LYS A 367 -27.26 -13.58 -2.90
N ASP A 368 -26.87 -14.62 -2.16
CA ASP A 368 -26.80 -14.54 -0.69
C ASP A 368 -25.43 -14.69 -0.03
N VAL A 369 -24.33 -14.85 -0.79
CA VAL A 369 -22.97 -15.05 -0.21
C VAL A 369 -22.47 -13.82 0.57
N CYS A 370 -22.51 -12.65 -0.06
CA CYS A 370 -22.13 -11.39 0.58
C CYS A 370 -23.03 -11.12 1.81
N LYS A 371 -24.32 -11.44 1.72
CA LYS A 371 -25.26 -11.26 2.84
C LYS A 371 -24.90 -12.19 4.00
N LYS A 372 -24.62 -13.48 3.76
CA LYS A 372 -24.22 -14.43 4.81
C LYS A 372 -22.98 -13.97 5.58
N ILE A 373 -21.92 -13.58 4.88
CA ILE A 373 -20.68 -13.08 5.50
C ILE A 373 -20.92 -11.75 6.23
N HIS A 374 -21.73 -10.86 5.65
CA HIS A 374 -22.09 -9.60 6.29
C HIS A 374 -22.91 -9.82 7.57
N THR A 375 -23.93 -10.68 7.54
CA THR A 375 -24.74 -11.05 8.71
C THR A 375 -23.86 -11.63 9.81
N MET A 376 -22.90 -12.51 9.47
CA MET A 376 -21.94 -13.04 10.44
C MET A 376 -21.12 -11.92 11.10
N TRP A 377 -20.61 -10.98 10.30
CA TRP A 377 -19.88 -9.82 10.79
C TRP A 377 -20.75 -8.93 11.69
N GLU A 378 -22.00 -8.64 11.29
CA GLU A 378 -22.96 -7.86 12.09
C GLU A 378 -23.28 -8.55 13.42
N LEU A 379 -23.50 -9.86 13.42
CA LEU A 379 -23.77 -10.66 14.62
C LEU A 379 -22.62 -10.57 15.63
N LEU A 380 -21.38 -10.72 15.15
CA LEU A 380 -20.17 -10.57 15.98
C LEU A 380 -19.96 -9.13 16.47
N HIS A 381 -20.30 -8.13 15.65
CA HIS A 381 -20.13 -6.73 16.00
C HIS A 381 -21.14 -6.26 17.05
N ASN A 382 -22.40 -6.66 16.92
CA ASN A 382 -23.50 -6.18 17.74
C ASN A 382 -23.58 -6.85 19.12
N HIS A 383 -23.07 -8.08 19.27
CA HIS A 383 -23.16 -8.85 20.53
C HIS A 383 -21.86 -8.81 21.34
N GLN A 384 -21.43 -7.60 21.73
CA GLN A 384 -20.22 -7.42 22.57
C GLN A 384 -20.31 -8.10 23.94
N SER A 385 -21.52 -8.41 24.42
CA SER A 385 -21.75 -9.16 25.66
C SER A 385 -21.07 -10.53 25.67
N TYR A 386 -21.03 -11.24 24.53
CA TYR A 386 -20.34 -12.52 24.40
C TYR A 386 -18.83 -12.33 24.55
N SER A 387 -18.27 -11.31 23.89
CA SER A 387 -16.84 -10.99 24.00
C SER A 387 -16.45 -10.61 25.44
N LEU A 388 -17.29 -9.82 26.14
CA LEU A 388 -17.08 -9.47 27.54
C LEU A 388 -17.14 -10.69 28.47
N PHE A 389 -18.13 -11.57 28.28
CA PHE A 389 -18.25 -12.79 29.07
C PHE A 389 -17.02 -13.69 28.93
N PHE A 390 -16.63 -14.03 27.69
CA PHE A 390 -15.49 -14.92 27.45
C PHE A 390 -14.14 -14.29 27.80
N SER A 391 -14.03 -12.95 27.78
CA SER A 391 -12.80 -12.27 28.20
C SER A 391 -12.43 -12.51 29.66
N GLN A 392 -13.42 -12.80 30.53
CA GLN A 392 -13.20 -13.15 31.94
C GLN A 392 -12.39 -14.44 32.11
N PHE A 393 -12.43 -15.32 31.09
CA PHE A 393 -11.70 -16.60 31.05
C PHE A 393 -10.45 -16.54 30.18
N ASN A 394 -9.99 -15.35 29.79
CA ASN A 394 -8.89 -15.13 28.86
C ASN A 394 -9.13 -15.72 27.46
N ILE A 395 -10.39 -15.73 27.00
CA ILE A 395 -10.78 -16.23 25.67
C ILE A 395 -11.17 -15.05 24.78
N ASN A 396 -10.50 -14.92 23.64
CA ASN A 396 -10.90 -14.00 22.58
C ASN A 396 -12.03 -14.63 21.74
N TYR A 397 -13.29 -14.44 22.14
CA TYR A 397 -14.46 -15.02 21.46
C TYR A 397 -14.47 -14.76 19.96
N VAL A 398 -14.28 -13.51 19.54
CA VAL A 398 -14.22 -13.14 18.12
C VAL A 398 -13.08 -13.86 17.41
N GLY A 399 -11.92 -13.95 18.05
CA GLY A 399 -10.77 -14.69 17.51
C GLY A 399 -11.09 -16.17 17.28
N VAL A 400 -11.66 -16.84 18.28
CA VAL A 400 -12.02 -18.26 18.17
C VAL A 400 -13.02 -18.50 17.04
N VAL A 401 -14.08 -17.68 16.95
CA VAL A 401 -15.08 -17.82 15.88
C VAL A 401 -14.44 -17.59 14.51
N LEU A 402 -13.70 -16.49 14.33
CA LEU A 402 -13.07 -16.18 13.04
C LEU A 402 -12.06 -17.25 12.62
N GLU A 403 -11.17 -17.69 13.51
CA GLU A 403 -10.21 -18.78 13.25
C GLU A 403 -10.91 -20.08 12.81
N THR A 404 -12.09 -20.34 13.37
CA THR A 404 -12.86 -21.57 13.09
C THR A 404 -13.52 -21.54 11.72
N VAL A 405 -14.06 -20.38 11.30
CA VAL A 405 -14.82 -20.27 10.05
C VAL A 405 -13.97 -19.84 8.84
N ASP A 406 -12.75 -19.35 9.07
CA ASP A 406 -11.88 -18.73 8.06
C ASP A 406 -11.62 -19.63 6.83
N GLU A 407 -11.31 -20.91 7.03
CA GLU A 407 -11.11 -21.88 5.94
C GLU A 407 -12.40 -22.12 5.14
N ARG A 408 -13.55 -22.15 5.80
CA ARG A 408 -14.85 -22.28 5.14
C ARG A 408 -15.20 -21.04 4.33
N ILE A 409 -14.91 -19.84 4.85
CA ILE A 409 -15.11 -18.57 4.12
C ILE A 409 -14.24 -18.54 2.86
N GLU A 410 -12.97 -18.93 2.96
CA GLU A 410 -12.06 -18.98 1.82
C GLU A 410 -12.58 -19.94 0.73
N THR A 411 -12.81 -21.20 1.10
CA THR A 411 -13.27 -22.23 0.15
C THR A 411 -14.60 -21.85 -0.50
N PHE A 412 -15.57 -21.42 0.30
CA PHE A 412 -16.87 -20.99 -0.18
C PHE A 412 -16.80 -19.79 -1.13
N THR A 413 -15.93 -18.81 -0.82
CA THR A 413 -15.75 -17.61 -1.66
C THR A 413 -15.06 -17.97 -2.98
N LYS A 414 -14.00 -18.80 -2.96
CA LYS A 414 -13.30 -19.24 -4.17
C LYS A 414 -14.23 -20.08 -5.08
N ASP A 415 -15.03 -20.96 -4.49
CA ASP A 415 -16.01 -21.76 -5.24
C ASP A 415 -17.11 -20.88 -5.85
N TYR A 416 -17.61 -19.90 -5.10
CA TYR A 416 -18.59 -18.94 -5.61
C TYR A 416 -18.02 -18.15 -6.80
N LEU A 417 -16.84 -17.55 -6.65
CA LEU A 417 -16.20 -16.76 -7.70
C LEU A 417 -15.89 -17.60 -8.94
N SER A 418 -15.36 -18.81 -8.77
CA SER A 418 -15.03 -19.71 -9.89
C SER A 418 -16.28 -20.18 -10.65
N LYS A 419 -17.35 -20.57 -9.95
CA LYS A 419 -18.63 -20.96 -10.57
C LYS A 419 -19.20 -19.79 -11.38
N TRP A 420 -19.27 -18.60 -10.80
CA TRP A 420 -19.82 -17.43 -11.49
C TRP A 420 -18.95 -16.97 -12.67
N LEU A 421 -17.62 -16.99 -12.53
CA LEU A 421 -16.70 -16.71 -13.63
C LEU A 421 -16.87 -17.71 -14.79
N SER A 422 -17.13 -18.99 -14.49
CA SER A 422 -17.37 -20.01 -15.52
C SER A 422 -18.70 -19.84 -16.26
N ALA A 423 -19.69 -19.26 -15.59
CA ALA A 423 -21.02 -19.00 -16.15
C ALA A 423 -21.14 -17.62 -16.84
N LEU A 424 -20.21 -16.70 -16.58
CA LEU A 424 -20.26 -15.32 -17.06
C LEU A 424 -20.05 -15.22 -18.58
N ASP A 425 -21.05 -14.76 -19.32
CA ASP A 425 -20.85 -14.30 -20.70
C ASP A 425 -20.35 -12.84 -20.71
N SER A 426 -19.03 -12.67 -20.78
CA SER A 426 -18.37 -11.36 -20.82
C SER A 426 -18.84 -10.43 -21.96
N ARG A 427 -19.54 -10.95 -22.97
CA ARG A 427 -20.10 -10.15 -24.08
C ARG A 427 -21.45 -9.51 -23.73
N GLN A 428 -22.12 -10.00 -22.70
CA GLN A 428 -23.40 -9.47 -22.23
C GLN A 428 -23.20 -8.44 -21.13
N GLY A 429 -23.40 -7.16 -21.47
CA GLY A 429 -23.14 -6.05 -20.55
C GLY A 429 -23.95 -6.09 -19.24
N GLU A 430 -25.20 -6.58 -19.26
CA GLU A 430 -26.03 -6.67 -18.05
C GLU A 430 -25.55 -7.75 -17.06
N GLU A 431 -25.08 -8.89 -17.56
CA GLU A 431 -24.49 -9.94 -16.72
C GLU A 431 -23.18 -9.48 -16.11
N LEU A 432 -22.34 -8.80 -16.91
CA LEU A 432 -21.07 -8.22 -16.47
C LEU A 432 -21.27 -7.13 -15.39
N GLU A 433 -22.29 -6.29 -15.53
CA GLU A 433 -22.67 -5.28 -14.53
C GLU A 433 -23.15 -5.94 -13.23
N LYS A 434 -24.02 -6.96 -13.31
CA LYS A 434 -24.45 -7.73 -12.14
C LYS A 434 -23.24 -8.37 -11.45
N PHE A 435 -22.42 -9.11 -12.19
CA PHE A 435 -21.22 -9.74 -11.69
C PHE A 435 -20.34 -8.75 -10.93
N THR A 436 -20.01 -7.61 -11.54
CA THR A 436 -19.17 -6.57 -10.94
C THR A 436 -19.77 -6.02 -9.66
N LYS A 437 -21.07 -5.68 -9.66
CA LYS A 437 -21.76 -5.14 -8.48
C LYS A 437 -21.70 -6.10 -7.29
N TYR A 438 -22.01 -7.38 -7.51
CA TYR A 438 -22.06 -8.36 -6.43
C TYR A 438 -20.67 -8.75 -5.94
N THR A 439 -19.69 -8.92 -6.84
CA THR A 439 -18.32 -9.27 -6.47
C THR A 439 -17.55 -8.12 -5.82
N MET A 440 -17.75 -6.87 -6.25
CA MET A 440 -17.19 -5.70 -5.55
C MET A 440 -17.79 -5.54 -4.15
N ARG A 441 -19.10 -5.78 -3.98
CA ARG A 441 -19.74 -5.73 -2.64
C ARG A 441 -19.20 -6.83 -1.73
N LEU A 442 -18.96 -8.03 -2.27
CA LEU A 442 -18.32 -9.12 -1.53
C LEU A 442 -16.88 -8.74 -1.14
N TYR A 443 -16.12 -8.14 -2.05
CA TYR A 443 -14.78 -7.64 -1.79
C TYR A 443 -14.76 -6.64 -0.62
N ASP A 444 -15.65 -5.66 -0.63
CA ASP A 444 -15.78 -4.67 0.46
C ASP A 444 -16.19 -5.33 1.79
N THR A 445 -17.10 -6.31 1.75
CA THR A 445 -17.52 -7.07 2.94
C THR A 445 -16.35 -7.83 3.57
N LEU A 446 -15.53 -8.48 2.73
CA LEU A 446 -14.32 -9.17 3.18
C LEU A 446 -13.29 -8.18 3.71
N HIS A 447 -13.14 -7.01 3.08
CA HIS A 447 -12.28 -5.94 3.58
C HIS A 447 -12.70 -5.52 5.00
N LEU A 448 -13.99 -5.26 5.24
CA LEU A 448 -14.52 -4.94 6.57
C LEU A 448 -14.24 -6.04 7.58
N LEU A 449 -14.38 -7.32 7.18
CA LEU A 449 -14.05 -8.47 8.02
C LEU A 449 -12.56 -8.51 8.37
N THR A 450 -11.65 -8.20 7.42
CA THR A 450 -10.22 -8.13 7.72
C THR A 450 -9.87 -7.02 8.72
N VAL A 451 -10.47 -5.84 8.56
CA VAL A 451 -10.27 -4.71 9.47
C VAL A 451 -10.81 -5.07 10.86
N PHE A 452 -11.96 -5.75 10.93
CA PHE A 452 -12.55 -6.22 12.16
C PHE A 452 -11.68 -7.27 12.87
N GLY A 453 -11.15 -8.27 12.14
CA GLY A 453 -10.23 -9.26 12.69
C GLY A 453 -8.97 -8.62 13.28
N LYS A 454 -8.35 -7.67 12.55
CA LYS A 454 -7.16 -6.96 13.01
C LYS A 454 -7.43 -6.11 14.25
N ARG A 455 -8.60 -5.46 14.32
CA ARG A 455 -9.03 -4.68 15.49
C ARG A 455 -9.19 -5.56 16.75
N ASN A 456 -9.59 -6.82 16.57
CA ASN A 456 -9.72 -7.81 17.64
C ASN A 456 -8.44 -8.63 17.89
N LYS A 457 -7.28 -8.19 17.37
CA LYS A 457 -5.96 -8.80 17.59
C LYS A 457 -5.88 -10.28 17.20
N VAL A 458 -6.57 -10.69 16.14
CA VAL A 458 -6.40 -12.03 15.56
C VAL A 458 -5.16 -12.00 14.67
N GLU A 459 -4.17 -12.82 14.94
CA GLU A 459 -2.85 -12.70 14.28
C GLU A 459 -2.84 -13.28 12.87
N ILE A 460 -3.49 -14.42 12.67
CA ILE A 460 -3.39 -15.20 11.44
C ILE A 460 -4.79 -15.58 10.97
N LEU A 461 -5.21 -15.04 9.83
CA LEU A 461 -6.41 -15.45 9.10
C LEU A 461 -6.11 -15.45 7.60
N ARG A 462 -6.55 -16.48 6.88
CA ARG A 462 -6.46 -16.60 5.42
C ARG A 462 -7.23 -15.47 4.73
N VAL A 463 -8.32 -14.99 5.33
CA VAL A 463 -9.06 -13.82 4.82
C VAL A 463 -8.21 -12.54 4.78
N TYR A 464 -7.07 -12.45 5.47
CA TYR A 464 -6.19 -11.28 5.33
C TYR A 464 -5.58 -11.13 3.94
N ASP A 465 -5.46 -12.25 3.21
CA ASP A 465 -4.98 -12.30 1.83
C ASP A 465 -6.13 -12.52 0.82
N PHE A 466 -7.38 -12.20 1.20
CA PHE A 466 -8.58 -12.42 0.37
C PHE A 466 -8.49 -11.78 -1.02
N GLU A 467 -7.69 -10.73 -1.19
CA GLU A 467 -7.49 -10.06 -2.47
C GLU A 467 -6.95 -11.01 -3.55
N GLU A 468 -6.24 -12.08 -3.17
CA GLU A 468 -5.81 -13.14 -4.09
C GLU A 468 -7.00 -13.83 -4.79
N TRP A 469 -8.09 -14.02 -4.05
CA TRP A 469 -9.25 -14.77 -4.50
C TRP A 469 -9.97 -14.06 -5.66
N PHE A 470 -9.73 -12.75 -5.82
CA PHE A 470 -10.31 -11.91 -6.86
C PHE A 470 -9.38 -11.66 -8.06
N SER A 471 -8.19 -12.26 -8.10
CA SER A 471 -7.18 -12.05 -9.16
C SER A 471 -7.76 -12.16 -10.58
N ASN A 472 -8.67 -13.11 -10.83
CA ASN A 472 -9.32 -13.29 -12.13
C ASN A 472 -10.59 -12.44 -12.32
N SER A 473 -11.13 -11.84 -11.25
CA SER A 473 -12.37 -11.07 -11.25
C SER A 473 -12.14 -9.58 -11.51
N THR A 474 -11.02 -9.02 -11.04
CA THR A 474 -10.75 -7.57 -11.09
C THR A 474 -10.73 -7.01 -12.51
N VAL A 475 -10.24 -7.77 -13.50
CA VAL A 475 -10.24 -7.36 -14.90
C VAL A 475 -11.66 -7.10 -15.42
N PHE A 476 -12.63 -7.92 -15.03
CA PHE A 476 -14.03 -7.78 -15.45
C PHE A 476 -14.69 -6.53 -14.86
N TRP A 477 -14.27 -6.11 -13.67
CA TRP A 477 -14.75 -4.86 -13.07
C TRP A 477 -14.39 -3.66 -13.95
N THR A 478 -13.17 -3.64 -14.49
CA THR A 478 -12.73 -2.54 -15.37
C THR A 478 -13.49 -2.51 -16.70
N TYR A 479 -13.83 -3.68 -17.26
CA TYR A 479 -14.70 -3.75 -18.44
C TYR A 479 -16.12 -3.27 -18.15
N SER A 480 -16.66 -3.60 -16.97
CA SER A 480 -17.98 -3.13 -16.55
C SER A 480 -17.99 -1.62 -16.32
N TRP A 481 -17.00 -1.07 -15.60
CA TRP A 481 -16.85 0.37 -15.38
C TRP A 481 -16.77 1.14 -16.69
N ARG A 482 -16.01 0.62 -17.67
CA ARG A 482 -15.93 1.18 -19.02
C ARG A 482 -17.30 1.25 -19.70
N ASP A 483 -18.05 0.15 -19.71
CA ASP A 483 -19.35 0.10 -20.38
C ASP A 483 -20.38 0.99 -19.69
N ILE A 484 -20.45 0.94 -18.35
CA ILE A 484 -21.33 1.78 -17.54
C ILE A 484 -20.99 3.26 -17.74
N SER A 485 -19.71 3.64 -17.66
CA SER A 485 -19.32 5.04 -17.81
C SER A 485 -19.62 5.57 -19.20
N LEU A 486 -19.39 4.79 -20.26
CA LEU A 486 -19.75 5.18 -21.63
C LEU A 486 -21.26 5.37 -21.79
N LYS A 487 -22.09 4.48 -21.22
CA LYS A 487 -23.56 4.64 -21.20
C LYS A 487 -23.98 5.90 -20.44
N MET A 488 -23.35 6.20 -19.30
CA MET A 488 -23.62 7.42 -18.54
C MET A 488 -23.22 8.67 -19.34
N VAL A 489 -22.02 8.70 -19.92
CA VAL A 489 -21.53 9.81 -20.77
C VAL A 489 -22.49 10.05 -21.94
N ALA A 490 -22.97 8.98 -22.59
CA ALA A 490 -23.94 9.08 -23.67
C ALA A 490 -25.28 9.70 -23.22
N ARG A 491 -25.67 9.57 -21.96
CA ARG A 491 -26.91 10.16 -21.41
C ARG A 491 -26.74 11.60 -20.92
N THR A 492 -25.53 11.99 -20.50
CA THR A 492 -25.27 13.30 -19.87
C THR A 492 -25.16 14.48 -20.83
N ILE A 493 -25.20 14.26 -22.16
CA ILE A 493 -24.93 15.32 -23.13
C ILE A 493 -26.23 15.91 -23.67
N SER A 494 -26.44 17.19 -23.37
CA SER A 494 -27.37 18.10 -24.04
C SER A 494 -26.65 19.43 -24.30
N LEU A 495 -26.71 19.90 -25.56
CA LEU A 495 -26.35 21.27 -25.95
C LEU A 495 -27.57 22.20 -26.01
N ASN A 496 -28.76 21.68 -25.66
CA ASN A 496 -29.99 22.45 -25.63
C ASN A 496 -29.99 23.33 -24.37
N ASN A 497 -30.57 24.53 -24.47
CA ASN A 497 -30.56 25.55 -23.42
C ASN A 497 -31.16 25.00 -22.11
N ASP A 498 -30.30 24.61 -21.17
CA ASP A 498 -30.67 24.49 -19.76
C ASP A 498 -30.80 25.92 -19.22
N GLY A 499 -31.98 26.53 -19.42
CA GLY A 499 -32.67 27.52 -18.57
C GLY A 499 -31.98 28.70 -17.89
N ASP A 500 -30.66 28.89 -17.95
CA ASP A 500 -29.90 29.84 -17.15
C ASP A 500 -29.13 30.83 -18.05
N GLU A 501 -29.83 31.45 -19.01
CA GLU A 501 -29.30 32.61 -19.75
C GLU A 501 -28.97 33.80 -18.83
N THR A 502 -29.43 33.79 -17.57
CA THR A 502 -29.41 34.95 -16.67
C THR A 502 -28.39 34.91 -15.51
N LYS A 503 -27.67 33.80 -15.29
CA LYS A 503 -26.73 33.68 -14.14
C LYS A 503 -25.24 33.73 -14.45
N TYR A 504 -24.84 33.61 -15.71
CA TYR A 504 -23.43 33.45 -16.09
C TYR A 504 -22.96 34.38 -17.21
N GLU A 505 -23.47 35.62 -17.25
CA GLU A 505 -23.07 36.64 -18.24
C GLU A 505 -21.55 36.94 -18.27
N HIS A 506 -20.78 36.48 -17.27
CA HIS A 506 -19.35 36.75 -17.12
C HIS A 506 -18.44 35.52 -17.39
N HIS A 507 -19.01 34.36 -17.76
CA HIS A 507 -18.23 33.16 -18.09
C HIS A 507 -18.52 32.68 -19.51
N ARG A 508 -17.43 32.35 -20.24
CA ARG A 508 -17.50 31.78 -21.59
C ARG A 508 -18.48 30.60 -21.61
N PRO A 509 -19.31 30.46 -22.67
CA PRO A 509 -20.42 29.52 -22.67
C PRO A 509 -19.92 28.07 -22.63
N LEU A 510 -20.48 27.26 -21.73
CA LEU A 510 -20.19 25.84 -21.53
C LEU A 510 -21.44 24.97 -21.77
N PRO A 511 -21.29 23.67 -22.07
CA PRO A 511 -22.42 22.75 -22.14
C PRO A 511 -23.03 22.49 -20.75
N GLY A 512 -24.37 22.48 -20.63
CA GLY A 512 -25.05 22.12 -19.38
C GLY A 512 -24.67 20.73 -18.87
N GLY A 513 -24.46 19.78 -19.79
CA GLY A 513 -24.01 18.41 -19.49
C GLY A 513 -22.56 18.26 -19.02
N LEU A 514 -21.75 19.31 -19.01
CA LEU A 514 -20.33 19.23 -18.62
C LEU A 514 -20.16 18.82 -17.16
N TYR A 515 -20.94 19.41 -16.24
CA TYR A 515 -20.83 19.09 -14.81
C TYR A 515 -21.06 17.58 -14.56
N SER A 516 -22.12 17.03 -15.15
CA SER A 516 -22.44 15.60 -15.06
C SER A 516 -21.32 14.71 -15.63
N PHE A 517 -20.71 15.10 -16.75
CA PHE A 517 -19.54 14.41 -17.30
C PHE A 517 -18.37 14.37 -16.31
N LEU A 518 -18.04 15.50 -15.68
CA LEU A 518 -16.95 15.59 -14.69
C LEU A 518 -17.24 14.75 -13.45
N CYS A 519 -18.49 14.73 -12.98
CA CYS A 519 -18.94 13.89 -11.86
C CYS A 519 -18.77 12.40 -12.16
N ILE A 520 -19.03 11.94 -13.39
CA ILE A 520 -18.80 10.54 -13.78
C ILE A 520 -17.31 10.18 -13.63
N GLN A 521 -16.40 11.03 -14.13
CA GLN A 521 -14.96 10.74 -14.03
C GLN A 521 -14.49 10.72 -12.57
N LYS A 522 -15.01 11.63 -11.74
CA LYS A 522 -14.73 11.65 -10.30
C LYS A 522 -15.31 10.43 -9.57
N GLY A 523 -16.55 10.04 -9.85
CA GLY A 523 -17.17 8.87 -9.23
C GLY A 523 -16.36 7.59 -9.48
N LEU A 524 -15.87 7.39 -10.70
CA LEU A 524 -14.95 6.30 -11.03
C LEU A 524 -13.64 6.33 -10.21
N SER A 525 -13.10 7.51 -9.95
CA SER A 525 -11.90 7.68 -9.11
C SER A 525 -12.18 7.34 -7.65
N ASP A 526 -13.31 7.80 -7.13
CA ASP A 526 -13.72 7.59 -5.74
C ASP A 526 -14.00 6.08 -5.50
N ASP A 527 -14.72 5.41 -6.42
CA ASP A 527 -14.98 3.96 -6.37
C ASP A 527 -13.69 3.14 -6.41
N TYR A 528 -12.75 3.49 -7.31
CA TYR A 528 -11.43 2.85 -7.36
C TYR A 528 -10.64 3.03 -6.05
N THR A 529 -10.72 4.21 -5.45
CA THR A 529 -10.04 4.51 -4.18
C THR A 529 -10.62 3.71 -3.02
N MET A 530 -11.95 3.54 -2.99
CA MET A 530 -12.65 2.75 -1.95
C MET A 530 -12.25 1.28 -1.96
N LEU A 531 -11.96 0.69 -3.12
CA LEU A 531 -11.49 -0.70 -3.21
C LEU A 531 -10.14 -0.92 -2.48
N ALA A 532 -9.34 0.13 -2.31
CA ALA A 532 -8.13 0.10 -1.50
C ALA A 532 -7.16 -1.08 -1.78
N PHE A 533 -7.02 -1.50 -3.04
CA PHE A 533 -6.18 -2.63 -3.48
C PHE A 533 -4.77 -2.62 -2.88
N ARG A 534 -4.37 -3.70 -2.22
CA ARG A 534 -3.04 -3.84 -1.61
C ARG A 534 -2.07 -4.58 -2.52
N ARG A 535 -2.56 -5.44 -3.41
CA ARG A 535 -1.70 -6.21 -4.31
C ARG A 535 -1.24 -5.38 -5.52
N PRO A 536 0.04 -5.48 -5.91
CA PRO A 536 0.59 -4.71 -7.02
C PRO A 536 -0.12 -4.98 -8.34
N GLU A 537 -0.54 -6.22 -8.59
CA GLU A 537 -1.16 -6.61 -9.86
C GLU A 537 -2.52 -5.94 -10.06
N ASN A 538 -3.34 -5.88 -9.01
CA ASN A 538 -4.65 -5.24 -9.04
C ASN A 538 -4.54 -3.71 -9.09
N LEU A 539 -3.59 -3.13 -8.34
CA LEU A 539 -3.28 -1.71 -8.40
C LEU A 539 -2.90 -1.30 -9.82
N LEU A 540 -1.94 -2.00 -10.42
CA LEU A 540 -1.45 -1.75 -11.78
C LEU A 540 -2.58 -1.84 -12.81
N MET A 541 -3.31 -2.96 -12.81
CA MET A 541 -4.40 -3.20 -13.75
C MET A 541 -5.48 -2.14 -13.62
N GLY A 542 -5.91 -1.83 -12.39
CA GLY A 542 -6.94 -0.82 -12.14
C GLY A 542 -6.49 0.59 -12.53
N SER A 543 -5.27 1.02 -12.20
CA SER A 543 -4.77 2.35 -12.56
C SER A 543 -4.68 2.53 -14.08
N ILE A 544 -4.11 1.55 -14.80
CA ILE A 544 -3.97 1.61 -16.27
C ILE A 544 -5.37 1.63 -16.90
N ALA A 545 -6.24 0.70 -16.50
CA ALA A 545 -7.59 0.62 -17.06
C ALA A 545 -8.38 1.91 -16.84
N LEU A 546 -8.25 2.55 -15.68
CA LEU A 546 -8.95 3.81 -15.39
C LEU A 546 -8.51 4.96 -16.31
N VAL A 547 -7.21 5.09 -16.59
CA VAL A 547 -6.70 6.08 -17.58
C VAL A 547 -7.29 5.81 -18.97
N HIS A 548 -7.36 4.55 -19.38
CA HIS A 548 -7.99 4.17 -20.65
C HIS A 548 -9.49 4.50 -20.68
N ILE A 549 -10.22 4.23 -19.59
CA ILE A 549 -11.64 4.58 -19.45
C ILE A 549 -11.83 6.10 -19.56
N TYR A 550 -11.00 6.90 -18.89
CA TYR A 550 -11.05 8.36 -18.99
C TYR A 550 -10.80 8.85 -20.42
N ALA A 551 -9.79 8.32 -21.09
CA ALA A 551 -9.49 8.63 -22.47
C ALA A 551 -10.67 8.32 -23.41
N GLU A 552 -11.28 7.14 -23.26
CA GLU A 552 -12.45 6.75 -24.06
C GLU A 552 -13.68 7.60 -23.76
N ASN A 553 -13.95 7.89 -22.48
CA ASN A 553 -15.05 8.74 -22.06
C ASN A 553 -14.93 10.15 -22.65
N ILE A 554 -13.74 10.77 -22.60
CA ILE A 554 -13.51 12.10 -23.22
C ILE A 554 -13.75 12.05 -24.72
N TYR A 555 -13.25 11.01 -25.40
CA TYR A 555 -13.42 10.90 -26.85
C TYR A 555 -14.89 10.68 -27.25
N ALA A 556 -15.62 9.82 -26.53
CA ALA A 556 -17.04 9.62 -26.71
C ALA A 556 -17.83 10.92 -26.46
N TYR A 557 -17.47 11.64 -25.40
CA TYR A 557 -18.05 12.95 -25.08
C TYR A 557 -17.84 13.95 -26.21
N ALA A 558 -16.61 14.08 -26.73
CA ALA A 558 -16.28 14.97 -27.83
C ALA A 558 -17.01 14.61 -29.14
N LYS A 559 -17.11 13.32 -29.47
CA LYS A 559 -17.86 12.85 -30.64
C LYS A 559 -19.33 13.20 -30.58
N LYS A 560 -19.96 13.00 -29.42
CA LYS A 560 -21.37 13.29 -29.25
C LYS A 560 -21.63 14.80 -29.24
N LEU A 561 -20.79 15.61 -28.57
CA LEU A 561 -20.86 17.07 -28.68
C LEU A 561 -20.71 17.58 -30.12
N HIS A 562 -19.82 16.97 -30.91
CA HIS A 562 -19.69 17.29 -32.33
C HIS A 562 -20.94 16.97 -33.13
N ALA A 563 -21.55 15.80 -32.90
CA ALA A 563 -22.81 15.43 -33.57
C ALA A 563 -23.95 16.37 -33.20
N ASP A 564 -24.10 16.70 -31.91
CA ASP A 564 -25.14 17.60 -31.42
C ASP A 564 -24.91 19.02 -31.95
N ALA A 565 -23.69 19.54 -31.94
CA ALA A 565 -23.39 20.90 -32.40
C ALA A 565 -23.72 21.14 -33.88
N LEU A 566 -23.70 20.09 -34.70
CA LEU A 566 -24.01 20.14 -36.13
C LEU A 566 -25.47 19.81 -36.46
N SER A 567 -26.33 19.59 -35.47
CA SER A 567 -27.75 19.32 -35.72
C SER A 567 -28.49 20.59 -36.19
N SER A 568 -29.49 20.40 -37.05
CA SER A 568 -30.18 21.46 -37.83
C SER A 568 -31.06 22.42 -37.02
N ASP A 569 -31.26 22.17 -35.73
CA ASP A 569 -32.47 22.61 -35.04
C ASP A 569 -32.31 23.94 -34.25
N CYS A 570 -31.15 24.62 -34.30
CA CYS A 570 -30.88 25.84 -33.51
C CYS A 570 -29.67 26.65 -34.02
N ASP A 571 -29.38 27.78 -33.36
CA ASP A 571 -28.21 28.63 -33.60
C ASP A 571 -26.91 27.82 -33.53
N THR A 572 -26.33 27.60 -34.71
CA THR A 572 -25.17 26.73 -34.90
C THR A 572 -23.91 27.32 -34.27
N ASP A 573 -23.79 28.65 -34.20
CA ASP A 573 -22.60 29.30 -33.64
C ASP A 573 -22.54 29.14 -32.12
N SER A 574 -23.63 29.41 -31.40
CA SER A 574 -23.70 29.20 -29.94
C SER A 574 -23.40 27.76 -29.51
N ARG A 575 -23.89 26.78 -30.26
CA ARG A 575 -23.68 25.36 -29.97
C ARG A 575 -22.25 24.91 -30.24
N ILE A 576 -21.62 25.42 -31.31
CA ILE A 576 -20.20 25.18 -31.57
C ILE A 576 -19.33 25.77 -30.45
N MET A 577 -19.61 27.00 -30.00
CA MET A 577 -18.89 27.63 -28.89
C MET A 577 -18.91 26.76 -27.63
N ARG A 578 -20.11 26.35 -27.19
CA ARG A 578 -20.29 25.47 -26.03
C ARG A 578 -19.58 24.13 -26.22
N ALA A 579 -19.74 23.49 -27.37
CA ALA A 579 -19.12 22.20 -27.64
C ALA A 579 -17.59 22.24 -27.56
N VAL A 580 -16.95 23.22 -28.21
CA VAL A 580 -15.49 23.37 -28.21
C VAL A 580 -14.96 23.69 -26.80
N ASN A 581 -15.60 24.63 -26.10
CA ASN A 581 -15.20 24.96 -24.73
C ASN A 581 -15.39 23.77 -23.77
N GLY A 582 -16.47 23.00 -23.93
CA GLY A 582 -16.73 21.79 -23.15
C GLY A 582 -15.71 20.68 -23.37
N ILE A 583 -15.31 20.43 -24.63
CA ILE A 583 -14.26 19.46 -24.97
C ILE A 583 -12.92 19.86 -24.33
N GLU A 584 -12.54 21.13 -24.43
CA GLU A 584 -11.30 21.63 -23.84
C GLU A 584 -11.29 21.52 -22.31
N GLN A 585 -12.38 21.89 -21.64
CA GLN A 585 -12.50 21.72 -20.18
C GLN A 585 -12.41 20.26 -19.75
N ALA A 586 -13.05 19.34 -20.49
CA ALA A 586 -12.97 17.91 -20.23
C ALA A 586 -11.52 17.38 -20.37
N LEU A 587 -10.80 17.83 -21.40
CA LEU A 587 -9.39 17.49 -21.60
C LEU A 587 -8.50 18.03 -20.47
N LEU A 588 -8.65 19.30 -20.11
CA LEU A 588 -7.89 19.94 -19.04
C LEU A 588 -8.09 19.21 -17.72
N PHE A 589 -9.35 18.96 -17.35
CA PHE A 589 -9.71 18.31 -16.08
C PHE A 589 -9.02 16.96 -15.87
N ILE A 590 -8.98 16.10 -16.90
CA ILE A 590 -8.29 14.80 -16.80
C ILE A 590 -6.78 14.97 -16.89
N SER A 591 -6.28 15.77 -17.83
CA SER A 591 -4.83 15.88 -18.06
C SER A 591 -4.06 16.45 -16.86
N GLU A 592 -4.67 17.34 -16.09
CA GLU A 592 -4.05 17.92 -14.89
C GLU A 592 -4.16 17.01 -13.66
N ARG A 593 -5.16 16.10 -13.62
CA ARG A 593 -5.55 15.38 -12.40
C ARG A 593 -5.48 13.86 -12.47
N TRP A 594 -5.17 13.28 -13.64
CA TRP A 594 -5.20 11.83 -13.84
C TRP A 594 -4.36 11.08 -12.79
N ARG A 595 -3.18 11.59 -12.43
CA ARG A 595 -2.32 10.99 -11.39
C ARG A 595 -3.03 10.85 -10.06
N ARG A 596 -3.75 11.90 -9.65
CA ARG A 596 -4.57 11.87 -8.43
C ARG A 596 -5.75 10.92 -8.59
N PHE A 597 -6.41 10.92 -9.73
CA PHE A 597 -7.61 10.10 -9.94
C PHE A 597 -7.35 8.60 -9.91
N VAL A 598 -6.16 8.17 -10.33
CA VAL A 598 -5.74 6.77 -10.27
C VAL A 598 -4.89 6.44 -9.04
N ASN A 599 -4.79 7.37 -8.08
CA ASN A 599 -3.92 7.26 -6.90
C ASN A 599 -2.50 6.79 -7.23
N PHE A 600 -1.88 7.43 -8.23
CA PHE A 600 -0.62 7.00 -8.83
C PHE A 600 0.54 6.94 -7.82
N ASP A 601 0.53 7.79 -6.79
CA ASP A 601 1.55 7.80 -5.74
C ASP A 601 1.59 6.47 -4.97
N ARG A 602 0.43 5.84 -4.77
CA ARG A 602 0.33 4.52 -4.15
C ARG A 602 0.91 3.43 -5.05
N LEU A 603 0.70 3.52 -6.36
CA LEU A 603 1.29 2.59 -7.33
C LEU A 603 2.82 2.74 -7.38
N ALA A 604 3.30 3.98 -7.41
CA ALA A 604 4.73 4.31 -7.43
C ALA A 604 5.46 3.82 -6.16
N ALA A 605 4.77 3.73 -5.02
CA ALA A 605 5.35 3.20 -3.78
C ALA A 605 5.62 1.68 -3.79
N VAL A 606 4.98 0.93 -4.71
CA VAL A 606 5.06 -0.54 -4.76
C VAL A 606 5.94 -1.02 -5.92
N LEU A 607 6.05 -0.24 -7.00
CA LEU A 607 6.80 -0.60 -8.20
C LEU A 607 8.23 -0.05 -8.18
N SER A 608 9.10 -0.58 -9.05
CA SER A 608 10.42 0.02 -9.27
C SER A 608 10.31 1.37 -9.99
N GLU A 609 11.35 2.20 -9.88
CA GLU A 609 11.40 3.51 -10.56
C GLU A 609 11.25 3.37 -12.08
N ASN A 610 11.92 2.38 -12.68
CA ASN A 610 11.85 2.11 -14.12
C ASN A 610 10.43 1.72 -14.58
N GLU A 611 9.75 0.85 -13.83
CA GLU A 611 8.37 0.45 -14.13
C GLU A 611 7.40 1.63 -13.97
N THR A 612 7.58 2.42 -12.91
CA THR A 612 6.79 3.63 -12.66
C THR A 612 6.93 4.64 -13.80
N GLU A 613 8.14 4.87 -14.29
CA GLU A 613 8.40 5.76 -15.43
C GLU A 613 7.77 5.21 -16.72
N ALA A 614 7.91 3.91 -16.98
CA ALA A 614 7.32 3.26 -18.15
C ALA A 614 5.79 3.37 -18.17
N ILE A 615 5.14 3.13 -17.02
CA ILE A 615 3.67 3.24 -16.88
C ILE A 615 3.23 4.70 -17.01
N SER A 616 3.91 5.64 -16.34
CA SER A 616 3.61 7.08 -16.47
C SER A 616 3.71 7.51 -17.93
N THR A 617 4.74 7.07 -18.64
CA THR A 617 4.94 7.37 -20.07
C THR A 617 3.82 6.76 -20.92
N SER A 618 3.42 5.51 -20.66
CA SER A 618 2.31 4.86 -21.36
C SER A 618 0.98 5.60 -21.15
N CYS A 619 0.64 5.94 -19.90
CA CYS A 619 -0.58 6.68 -19.57
C CYS A 619 -0.59 8.07 -20.24
N LEU A 620 0.53 8.80 -20.22
CA LEU A 620 0.66 10.08 -20.91
C LEU A 620 0.48 9.94 -22.42
N ASN A 621 1.04 8.90 -23.04
CA ASN A 621 0.88 8.64 -24.47
C ASN A 621 -0.58 8.37 -24.86
N VAL A 622 -1.34 7.65 -24.02
CA VAL A 622 -2.77 7.39 -24.23
C VAL A 622 -3.59 8.68 -24.15
N LEU A 623 -3.32 9.51 -23.13
CA LEU A 623 -4.00 10.80 -22.96
C LEU A 623 -3.64 11.78 -24.08
N GLU A 624 -2.37 11.83 -24.51
CA GLU A 624 -1.91 12.70 -25.59
C GLU A 624 -2.48 12.27 -26.95
N SER A 625 -2.55 10.96 -27.22
CA SER A 625 -3.22 10.41 -28.41
C SER A 625 -4.71 10.79 -28.44
N THR A 626 -5.38 10.71 -27.29
CA THR A 626 -6.78 11.11 -27.15
C THR A 626 -6.96 12.61 -27.35
N ARG A 627 -6.09 13.42 -26.74
CA ARG A 627 -6.06 14.88 -26.91
C ARG A 627 -5.99 15.25 -28.39
N LYS A 628 -5.06 14.67 -29.16
CA LYS A 628 -4.93 14.91 -30.61
C LYS A 628 -6.20 14.57 -31.38
N ARG A 629 -6.89 13.48 -31.03
CA ARG A 629 -8.17 13.11 -31.66
C ARG A 629 -9.27 14.11 -31.33
N CYS A 630 -9.37 14.55 -30.08
CA CYS A 630 -10.34 15.58 -29.67
C CYS A 630 -10.04 16.94 -30.31
N GLU A 631 -8.77 17.29 -30.49
CA GLU A 631 -8.35 18.50 -31.21
C GLU A 631 -8.77 18.48 -32.68
N GLN A 632 -8.69 17.34 -33.36
CA GLN A 632 -9.21 17.21 -34.73
C GLN A 632 -10.71 17.50 -34.79
N ILE A 633 -11.47 17.05 -33.78
CA ILE A 633 -12.90 17.32 -33.65
C ILE A 633 -13.14 18.83 -33.40
N MET A 634 -12.42 19.43 -32.46
CA MET A 634 -12.51 20.87 -32.19
C MET A 634 -12.15 21.71 -33.43
N TYR A 635 -11.08 21.35 -34.13
CA TYR A 635 -10.66 22.00 -35.38
C TYR A 635 -11.74 21.91 -36.47
N ALA A 636 -12.43 20.78 -36.59
CA ALA A 636 -13.54 20.62 -37.52
C ALA A 636 -14.72 21.55 -37.18
N LEU A 637 -15.09 21.66 -35.90
CA LEU A 637 -16.15 22.55 -35.42
C LEU A 637 -15.78 24.03 -35.62
N LEU A 638 -14.57 24.44 -35.22
CA LEU A 638 -14.06 25.81 -35.43
C LEU A 638 -13.96 26.17 -36.91
N ARG A 639 -13.69 25.18 -37.79
CA ARG A 639 -13.77 25.38 -39.24
C ARG A 639 -15.19 25.63 -39.72
N VAL A 640 -16.21 25.06 -39.09
CA VAL A 640 -17.62 25.39 -39.40
C VAL A 640 -17.95 26.79 -38.90
N HIS A 641 -17.63 27.10 -37.65
CA HIS A 641 -17.85 28.43 -37.05
C HIS A 641 -17.18 29.56 -37.85
N SER A 642 -15.92 29.41 -38.24
CA SER A 642 -15.24 30.39 -39.11
C SER A 642 -15.89 30.61 -40.49
N ARG A 643 -16.89 29.82 -40.91
CA ARG A 643 -17.70 30.09 -42.11
C ARG A 643 -18.75 31.18 -41.88
N THR A 644 -19.24 31.37 -40.66
CA THR A 644 -20.23 32.42 -40.37
C THR A 644 -19.58 33.80 -40.47
N LYS A 645 -18.31 33.92 -40.05
CA LYS A 645 -17.47 35.12 -40.22
C LYS A 645 -16.94 35.34 -41.67
N ARG A 646 -17.45 34.61 -42.67
CA ARG A 646 -16.95 34.67 -44.06
C ARG A 646 -17.09 36.05 -44.69
N GLU A 647 -18.22 36.71 -44.47
CA GLU A 647 -18.48 38.02 -45.08
C GLU A 647 -17.53 39.09 -44.53
N ASP A 648 -17.20 39.04 -43.24
CA ASP A 648 -16.26 39.98 -42.63
C ASP A 648 -14.84 39.73 -43.13
N ILE A 649 -14.41 38.46 -43.22
CA ILE A 649 -13.14 38.10 -43.88
C ILE A 649 -13.09 38.61 -45.32
N LEU A 650 -14.20 38.50 -46.06
CA LEU A 650 -14.27 38.96 -47.45
C LEU A 650 -14.15 40.49 -47.54
N LYS A 651 -14.82 41.23 -46.64
CA LYS A 651 -14.73 42.70 -46.55
C LYS A 651 -13.31 43.16 -46.18
N ILE A 652 -12.69 42.51 -45.20
CA ILE A 652 -11.32 42.78 -44.77
C ILE A 652 -10.35 42.52 -45.93
N ALA A 653 -10.42 41.34 -46.57
CA ALA A 653 -9.57 41.00 -47.71
C ALA A 653 -9.71 41.99 -48.89
N LYS A 654 -10.95 42.42 -49.18
CA LYS A 654 -11.20 43.42 -50.24
C LYS A 654 -10.55 44.74 -49.89
N SER A 655 -10.70 45.18 -48.65
CA SER A 655 -10.14 46.45 -48.15
C SER A 655 -8.61 46.46 -48.15
N ILE A 656 -7.98 45.30 -47.87
CA ILE A 656 -6.53 45.11 -47.96
C ILE A 656 -6.02 45.24 -49.39
N THR A 657 -6.78 44.72 -50.37
CA THR A 657 -6.32 44.58 -51.77
C THR A 657 -6.72 45.75 -52.68
N VAL A 658 -7.31 46.83 -52.14
CA VAL A 658 -7.62 48.06 -52.88
C VAL A 658 -6.34 48.82 -53.22
N ASP A 659 -6.18 49.18 -54.50
CA ASP A 659 -5.08 50.01 -54.96
C ASP A 659 -5.32 51.49 -54.57
N SER A 660 -4.37 52.07 -53.84
CA SER A 660 -4.32 53.49 -53.45
C SER A 660 -4.21 54.44 -54.64
N HIS A 661 -3.79 53.95 -55.82
CA HIS A 661 -3.58 54.76 -57.02
C HIS A 661 -4.72 54.67 -58.07
N GLU A 662 -5.73 53.81 -57.88
CA GLU A 662 -6.93 53.78 -58.73
C GLU A 662 -7.85 54.97 -58.40
N GLN A 663 -7.53 56.14 -58.97
CA GLN A 663 -8.41 57.30 -58.93
C GLN A 663 -9.73 56.98 -59.67
N SER A 664 -10.81 56.80 -58.91
CA SER A 664 -12.16 56.70 -59.49
C SER A 664 -12.55 58.07 -60.04
N LYS A 665 -12.87 58.15 -61.34
CA LYS A 665 -13.18 59.38 -62.09
C LYS A 665 -14.49 60.08 -61.68
N THR A 666 -15.01 59.82 -60.48
CA THR A 666 -16.34 60.29 -60.07
C THR A 666 -16.21 61.32 -58.95
N LEU A 667 -16.61 62.56 -59.26
CA LEU A 667 -16.55 63.74 -58.37
C LEU A 667 -17.21 63.56 -56.99
N ALA A 668 -18.17 62.65 -56.86
CA ALA A 668 -18.88 62.38 -55.60
C ALA A 668 -18.03 61.68 -54.53
N MET A 669 -16.91 61.03 -54.89
CA MET A 669 -16.01 60.37 -53.92
C MET A 669 -14.83 61.23 -53.48
N TYR A 670 -14.45 62.26 -54.25
CA TYR A 670 -13.36 63.20 -53.92
C TYR A 670 -13.59 63.94 -52.59
N MET A 671 -14.85 64.08 -52.16
CA MET A 671 -15.22 64.75 -50.89
C MET A 671 -15.20 63.81 -49.66
N ARG A 672 -14.88 62.52 -49.83
CA ARG A 672 -14.80 61.50 -48.78
C ARG A 672 -13.65 60.51 -49.02
N GLU A 673 -12.55 60.97 -49.60
CA GLU A 673 -11.36 60.12 -49.78
C GLU A 673 -10.73 59.83 -48.41
N ILE A 674 -11.01 58.64 -47.89
CA ILE A 674 -10.32 58.08 -46.72
C ILE A 674 -8.85 57.96 -47.10
N SER A 675 -7.96 58.57 -46.31
CA SER A 675 -6.53 58.49 -46.59
C SER A 675 -6.04 57.04 -46.55
N PRO A 676 -4.97 56.66 -47.29
CA PRO A 676 -4.41 55.32 -47.23
C PRO A 676 -4.09 54.85 -45.79
N ALA A 677 -3.68 55.79 -44.92
CA ALA A 677 -3.44 55.53 -43.50
C ALA A 677 -4.73 55.21 -42.73
N GLU A 678 -5.79 56.01 -42.89
CA GLU A 678 -7.10 55.75 -42.25
C GLU A 678 -7.72 54.43 -42.72
N ARG A 679 -7.52 54.05 -43.98
CA ARG A 679 -7.94 52.75 -44.53
C ARG A 679 -7.21 51.59 -43.84
N ILE A 680 -5.89 51.70 -43.67
CA ILE A 680 -5.09 50.68 -42.97
C ILE A 680 -5.55 50.56 -41.51
N HIS A 681 -5.74 51.68 -40.80
CA HIS A 681 -6.28 51.66 -39.43
C HIS A 681 -7.65 50.99 -39.35
N ALA A 682 -8.57 51.33 -40.26
CA ALA A 682 -9.89 50.69 -40.31
C ALA A 682 -9.81 49.16 -40.56
N VAL A 683 -8.87 48.70 -41.38
CA VAL A 683 -8.60 47.27 -41.59
C VAL A 683 -8.11 46.62 -40.29
N LEU A 684 -7.12 47.22 -39.63
CA LEU A 684 -6.55 46.69 -38.38
C LEU A 684 -7.60 46.66 -37.26
N ASP A 685 -8.42 47.71 -37.11
CA ASP A 685 -9.51 47.76 -36.14
C ASP A 685 -10.55 46.65 -36.39
N ASN A 686 -10.88 46.37 -37.65
CA ASN A 686 -11.82 45.30 -37.99
C ASN A 686 -11.24 43.91 -37.68
N VAL A 687 -9.93 43.73 -37.88
CA VAL A 687 -9.23 42.48 -37.51
C VAL A 687 -9.14 42.33 -35.99
N ASP A 688 -8.85 43.41 -35.27
CA ASP A 688 -8.77 43.42 -33.81
C ASP A 688 -10.13 43.15 -33.15
N ARG A 689 -11.23 43.71 -33.70
CA ARG A 689 -12.60 43.36 -33.28
C ARG A 689 -12.91 41.90 -33.53
N LEU A 690 -12.61 41.38 -34.72
CA LEU A 690 -12.82 39.97 -35.04
C LEU A 690 -12.02 39.05 -34.09
N ALA A 691 -10.79 39.44 -33.76
CA ALA A 691 -9.95 38.69 -32.82
C ALA A 691 -10.49 38.77 -31.39
N SER A 692 -10.96 39.94 -30.96
CA SER A 692 -11.56 40.18 -29.64
C SER A 692 -12.85 39.40 -29.47
N ASP A 693 -13.71 39.35 -30.49
CA ASP A 693 -14.94 38.54 -30.48
C ASP A 693 -14.61 37.06 -30.22
N VAL A 694 -13.67 36.49 -30.98
CA VAL A 694 -13.24 35.10 -30.83
C VAL A 694 -12.59 34.84 -29.47
N LYS A 695 -11.75 35.77 -28.98
CA LYS A 695 -11.14 35.68 -27.65
C LYS A 695 -12.19 35.77 -26.53
N GLY A 696 -13.31 36.47 -26.76
CA GLY A 696 -14.46 36.52 -25.85
C GLY A 696 -15.29 35.23 -25.84
N GLU A 697 -15.45 34.58 -26.99
CA GLU A 697 -16.28 33.39 -27.20
C GLU A 697 -15.62 32.09 -26.69
N PHE A 698 -14.31 31.92 -26.91
CA PHE A 698 -13.61 30.64 -26.71
C PHE A 698 -12.54 30.68 -25.61
N LEU A 699 -12.30 29.53 -24.97
CA LEU A 699 -11.16 29.34 -24.08
C LEU A 699 -9.83 29.65 -24.79
N HIS A 700 -8.81 30.11 -24.05
CA HIS A 700 -7.57 30.67 -24.63
C HIS A 700 -6.98 29.83 -25.76
N ARG A 701 -6.80 28.52 -25.54
CA ARG A 701 -6.24 27.60 -26.54
C ARG A 701 -7.17 27.40 -27.74
N CYS A 702 -8.47 27.27 -27.50
CA CYS A 702 -9.47 27.16 -28.56
C CYS A 702 -9.55 28.45 -29.39
N ALA A 703 -9.42 29.61 -28.75
CA ALA A 703 -9.34 30.90 -29.41
C ALA A 703 -8.11 30.98 -30.32
N GLN A 704 -6.93 30.56 -29.85
CA GLN A 704 -5.72 30.48 -30.69
C GLN A 704 -5.93 29.63 -31.95
N ILE A 705 -6.48 28.41 -31.80
CA ILE A 705 -6.79 27.53 -32.95
C ILE A 705 -7.79 28.20 -33.90
N SER A 706 -8.82 28.87 -33.35
CA SER A 706 -9.82 29.58 -34.16
C SER A 706 -9.20 30.75 -34.93
N LEU A 707 -8.32 31.54 -34.29
CA LEU A 707 -7.60 32.64 -34.91
C LEU A 707 -6.66 32.16 -36.02
N GLU A 708 -5.96 31.04 -35.82
CA GLU A 708 -5.14 30.40 -36.88
C GLU A 708 -6.00 29.98 -38.08
N ILE A 709 -7.19 29.43 -37.86
CA ILE A 709 -8.12 29.06 -38.95
C ILE A 709 -8.61 30.32 -39.69
N LEU A 710 -8.97 31.37 -38.95
CA LEU A 710 -9.44 32.65 -39.52
C LEU A 710 -8.33 33.33 -40.33
N HIS A 711 -7.11 33.36 -39.80
CA HIS A 711 -5.91 33.85 -40.47
C HIS A 711 -5.64 33.11 -41.78
N ASN A 712 -5.61 31.77 -41.75
CA ASN A 712 -5.43 30.95 -42.94
C ASN A 712 -6.51 31.19 -44.01
N ARG A 713 -7.74 31.51 -43.61
CA ARG A 713 -8.82 31.88 -44.53
C ARG A 713 -8.63 33.28 -45.08
N LEU A 714 -8.28 34.23 -44.24
CA LEU A 714 -8.00 35.60 -44.64
C LEU A 714 -6.87 35.63 -45.66
N GLU A 715 -5.76 34.94 -45.41
CA GLU A 715 -4.65 34.82 -46.36
C GLU A 715 -5.10 34.23 -47.70
N LYS A 716 -5.89 33.15 -47.68
CA LYS A 716 -6.43 32.56 -48.92
C LYS A 716 -7.32 33.53 -49.69
N GLN A 717 -8.10 34.37 -49.00
CA GLN A 717 -8.95 35.36 -49.65
C GLN A 717 -8.15 36.56 -50.17
N VAL A 718 -7.19 37.07 -49.41
CA VAL A 718 -6.24 38.10 -49.86
C VAL A 718 -5.52 37.60 -51.11
N SER A 719 -4.93 36.40 -51.07
CA SER A 719 -4.24 35.78 -52.21
C SER A 719 -5.12 35.67 -53.47
N ARG A 720 -6.42 35.37 -53.33
CA ARG A 720 -7.38 35.32 -54.45
C ARG A 720 -7.70 36.69 -55.03
N GLN A 721 -7.65 37.73 -54.21
CA GLN A 721 -8.01 39.10 -54.57
C GLN A 721 -6.80 39.96 -54.98
N LEU A 722 -5.58 39.47 -54.76
CA LEU A 722 -4.37 40.12 -55.23
C LEU A 722 -4.43 40.35 -56.74
N LYS A 723 -4.19 41.60 -57.14
CA LYS A 723 -3.99 41.94 -58.55
C LYS A 723 -2.71 41.28 -59.04
N ARG A 724 -2.76 40.65 -60.21
CA ARG A 724 -1.56 40.08 -60.86
C ARG A 724 -0.82 41.17 -61.62
N CYS A 725 0.50 41.05 -61.70
CA CYS A 725 1.37 41.95 -62.47
C CYS A 725 1.26 43.44 -62.07
N HIS A 726 1.12 43.74 -60.77
CA HIS A 726 0.99 45.13 -60.29
C HIS A 726 2.35 45.78 -59.94
N SER A 727 2.31 47.05 -59.53
CA SER A 727 3.47 47.79 -59.01
C SER A 727 4.04 47.16 -57.72
N PRO A 728 5.37 47.25 -57.51
CA PRO A 728 5.99 46.85 -56.24
C PRO A 728 5.40 47.56 -55.02
N ASP A 729 5.03 48.83 -55.16
CA ASP A 729 4.44 49.65 -54.09
C ASP A 729 3.11 49.07 -53.58
N TYR A 730 2.26 48.58 -54.49
CA TYR A 730 1.02 47.88 -54.14
C TYR A 730 1.28 46.65 -53.27
N TYR A 731 2.24 45.80 -53.67
CA TYR A 731 2.58 44.60 -52.90
C TYR A 731 3.26 44.94 -51.56
N SER A 732 4.00 46.07 -51.51
CA SER A 732 4.60 46.58 -50.28
C SER A 732 3.55 47.03 -49.26
N GLU A 733 2.54 47.80 -49.70
CA GLU A 733 1.41 48.18 -48.84
C GLU A 733 0.68 46.95 -48.28
N VAL A 734 0.34 45.99 -49.15
CA VAL A 734 -0.34 44.76 -48.73
C VAL A 734 0.54 43.94 -47.77
N TYR A 735 1.85 43.87 -48.00
CA TYR A 735 2.80 43.18 -47.12
C TYR A 735 2.84 43.79 -45.72
N ILE A 736 2.90 45.12 -45.61
CA ILE A 736 2.92 45.83 -44.32
C ILE A 736 1.64 45.55 -43.54
N VAL A 737 0.47 45.62 -44.20
CA VAL A 737 -0.83 45.33 -43.58
C VAL A 737 -0.90 43.88 -43.10
N MET A 738 -0.45 42.92 -43.91
CA MET A 738 -0.42 41.50 -43.52
C MET A 738 0.48 41.25 -42.30
N LYS A 739 1.64 41.92 -42.22
CA LYS A 739 2.55 41.82 -41.06
C LYS A 739 1.93 42.42 -39.78
N ALA A 740 1.19 43.52 -39.90
CA ALA A 740 0.46 44.09 -38.78
C ALA A 740 -0.68 43.15 -38.31
N ILE A 741 -1.39 42.52 -39.24
CA ILE A 741 -2.42 41.50 -38.94
C ILE A 741 -1.83 40.30 -38.20
N HIS A 742 -0.66 39.81 -38.60
CA HIS A 742 0.06 38.76 -37.87
C HIS A 742 0.31 39.11 -36.41
N THR A 743 0.66 40.37 -36.15
CA THR A 743 0.91 40.88 -34.79
C THR A 743 -0.38 40.90 -33.97
N ILE A 744 -1.49 41.38 -34.53
CA ILE A 744 -2.80 41.42 -33.84
C ILE A 744 -3.32 40.01 -33.50
N LEU A 745 -3.09 39.06 -34.40
CA LEU A 745 -3.55 37.68 -34.24
C LEU A 745 -2.60 36.80 -33.42
N ASP A 746 -1.46 37.33 -32.98
CA ASP A 746 -0.39 36.59 -32.29
C ASP A 746 0.17 35.41 -33.11
N ILE A 747 0.24 35.55 -34.45
CA ILE A 747 0.69 34.49 -35.38
C ILE A 747 2.08 34.85 -35.96
N PRO A 748 3.09 33.96 -35.90
CA PRO A 748 4.41 34.25 -36.46
C PRO A 748 4.36 34.43 -37.99
N PRO A 749 4.96 35.51 -38.54
CA PRO A 749 4.89 35.82 -39.98
C PRO A 749 5.62 34.79 -40.86
N GLU A 750 6.58 34.06 -40.29
CA GLU A 750 7.39 33.02 -40.93
C GLU A 750 6.57 31.79 -41.37
N THR A 751 5.39 31.60 -40.77
CA THR A 751 4.48 30.49 -41.10
C THR A 751 3.69 30.73 -42.38
N SER A 752 3.71 31.96 -42.92
CA SER A 752 2.89 32.39 -44.04
C SER A 752 3.62 32.31 -45.39
N ASN A 753 3.14 31.40 -46.24
CA ASN A 753 3.57 31.33 -47.65
C ASN A 753 3.18 32.59 -48.44
N LEU A 754 2.04 33.20 -48.11
CA LEU A 754 1.58 34.42 -48.78
C LEU A 754 2.48 35.61 -48.45
N THR A 755 2.87 35.76 -47.18
CA THR A 755 3.67 36.89 -46.72
C THR A 755 5.10 36.82 -47.25
N SER A 756 5.66 35.60 -47.35
CA SER A 756 6.93 35.35 -48.04
C SER A 756 6.85 35.71 -49.52
N LEU A 757 5.73 35.39 -50.17
CA LEU A 757 5.48 35.71 -51.58
C LEU A 757 5.30 37.22 -51.78
N LEU A 758 4.51 37.90 -50.95
CA LEU A 758 4.31 39.34 -50.97
C LEU A 758 5.61 40.12 -50.76
N HIS A 759 6.46 39.65 -49.85
CA HIS A 759 7.80 40.22 -49.65
C HIS A 759 8.67 40.12 -50.92
N LEU A 760 8.55 39.04 -51.70
CA LEU A 760 9.25 38.95 -52.99
C LEU A 760 8.63 39.87 -54.05
N TYR A 761 7.30 39.96 -54.09
CA TYR A 761 6.59 40.83 -55.04
C TYR A 761 6.77 42.33 -54.75
N SER A 762 7.08 42.72 -53.51
CA SER A 762 7.33 44.11 -53.12
C SER A 762 8.69 44.65 -53.59
N PHE A 763 9.62 43.78 -54.00
CA PHE A 763 10.93 44.23 -54.49
C PHE A 763 10.78 44.90 -55.86
N THR A 764 11.49 45.99 -56.10
CA THR A 764 11.63 46.58 -57.44
C THR A 764 12.39 45.64 -58.37
N THR A 765 12.28 45.84 -59.69
CA THR A 765 12.96 44.99 -60.67
C THR A 765 14.48 45.04 -60.51
N ASN A 766 15.04 46.19 -60.11
CA ASN A 766 16.47 46.31 -59.84
C ASN A 766 16.87 45.54 -58.57
N GLU A 767 16.10 45.62 -57.49
CA GLU A 767 16.36 44.85 -56.26
C GLU A 767 16.26 43.34 -56.50
N LEU A 768 15.31 42.88 -57.35
CA LEU A 768 15.23 41.48 -57.76
C LEU A 768 16.47 41.02 -58.53
N ILE A 769 16.98 41.86 -59.44
CA ILE A 769 18.20 41.56 -60.21
C ILE A 769 19.42 41.51 -59.27
N LEU A 770 19.52 42.43 -58.32
CA LEU A 770 20.59 42.43 -57.31
C LEU A 770 20.52 41.19 -56.42
N SER A 771 19.32 40.86 -55.93
CA SER A 771 19.08 39.66 -55.12
C SER A 771 19.39 38.37 -55.88
N TYR A 772 19.08 38.32 -57.18
CA TYR A 772 19.49 37.22 -58.05
C TYR A 772 21.01 37.06 -58.05
N TYR A 773 21.77 38.12 -58.40
CA TYR A 773 23.24 38.03 -58.49
C TYR A 773 23.90 37.73 -57.14
N ALA A 774 23.41 38.30 -56.04
CA ALA A 774 23.89 37.96 -54.71
C ALA A 774 23.73 36.45 -54.44
N LYS A 775 22.56 35.89 -54.77
CA LYS A 775 22.29 34.46 -54.59
C LYS A 775 23.09 33.58 -55.55
N VAL A 776 23.39 34.07 -56.75
CA VAL A 776 24.31 33.39 -57.69
C VAL A 776 25.70 33.27 -57.07
N VAL A 777 26.26 34.36 -56.54
CA VAL A 777 27.60 34.35 -55.93
C VAL A 777 27.68 33.37 -54.75
N GLU A 778 26.70 33.39 -53.85
CA GLU A 778 26.64 32.43 -52.73
C GLU A 778 26.66 30.97 -53.22
N GLY A 779 25.92 30.66 -54.29
CA GLY A 779 25.83 29.31 -54.85
C GLY A 779 27.11 28.82 -55.53
N VAL A 780 27.94 29.73 -56.06
CA VAL A 780 29.23 29.41 -56.68
C VAL A 780 30.25 28.92 -55.64
N HIS A 781 30.23 29.48 -54.42
CA HIS A 781 31.20 29.15 -53.37
C HIS A 781 30.92 27.82 -52.62
N MET A 782 29.77 27.18 -52.86
CA MET A 782 29.38 25.91 -52.21
C MET A 782 29.72 24.66 -53.02
N LYS A 783 30.08 24.78 -54.30
CA LYS A 783 30.43 23.64 -55.18
C LYS A 783 31.95 23.46 -55.25
N LYS A 784 32.52 22.68 -54.34
CA LYS A 784 33.91 22.18 -54.41
C LYS A 784 33.90 20.71 -54.85
N ASP A 785 33.61 20.47 -56.12
CA ASP A 785 33.80 19.16 -56.75
C ASP A 785 35.02 19.25 -57.68
N ASP A 786 36.00 18.36 -57.49
CA ASP A 786 37.26 18.33 -58.25
C ASP A 786 37.07 18.04 -59.76
N GLU A 787 35.87 17.62 -60.20
CA GLU A 787 35.58 17.28 -61.60
C GLU A 787 35.07 18.45 -62.47
N VAL A 788 34.80 19.62 -61.89
CA VAL A 788 34.31 20.80 -62.65
C VAL A 788 35.50 21.56 -63.26
N PRO A 789 35.42 22.17 -64.46
CA PRO A 789 36.47 23.05 -64.94
C PRO A 789 36.60 24.31 -64.06
N HIS A 790 37.82 24.68 -63.71
CA HIS A 790 38.13 25.80 -62.81
C HIS A 790 39.01 26.84 -63.49
N ILE A 791 38.79 28.12 -63.17
CA ILE A 791 39.67 29.22 -63.58
C ILE A 791 40.46 29.72 -62.37
N SER A 792 41.77 29.85 -62.52
CA SER A 792 42.66 30.38 -61.50
C SER A 792 42.84 31.88 -61.70
N ILE A 793 42.51 32.67 -60.68
CA ILE A 793 42.63 34.13 -60.71
C ILE A 793 43.28 34.67 -59.45
N GLN A 794 43.96 35.80 -59.54
CA GLN A 794 44.34 36.60 -58.38
C GLN A 794 43.59 37.93 -58.45
N ILE A 795 42.94 38.33 -57.37
CA ILE A 795 42.14 39.55 -57.36
C ILE A 795 42.30 40.28 -56.05
N GLY A 796 42.27 41.60 -56.11
CA GLY A 796 42.22 42.47 -54.94
C GLY A 796 41.71 43.86 -55.30
N TYR A 797 41.38 44.66 -54.31
CA TYR A 797 40.95 46.03 -54.52
C TYR A 797 41.70 47.03 -53.62
N MET A 798 41.83 48.27 -54.10
CA MET A 798 42.43 49.37 -53.36
C MET A 798 41.47 50.58 -53.38
N PRO A 799 41.11 51.15 -52.22
CA PRO A 799 40.34 52.40 -52.20
C PRO A 799 41.22 53.55 -52.71
N THR A 800 40.64 54.42 -53.52
CA THR A 800 41.28 55.62 -54.08
C THR A 800 40.73 56.87 -53.40
N SER A 801 41.45 58.00 -53.51
CA SER A 801 41.12 59.26 -52.81
C SER A 801 39.81 59.93 -53.27
N GLY A 802 39.15 59.44 -54.31
CA GLY A 802 37.93 60.03 -54.88
C GLY A 802 36.68 59.15 -54.74
N GLU A 803 36.50 58.46 -53.60
CA GLU A 803 35.37 57.54 -53.36
C GLU A 803 35.19 56.45 -54.43
N ASN A 804 36.30 55.99 -55.03
CA ASN A 804 36.31 54.86 -55.97
C ASN A 804 37.17 53.72 -55.42
N ALA A 805 36.75 52.48 -55.66
CA ALA A 805 37.55 51.28 -55.48
C ALA A 805 38.19 50.89 -56.82
N LEU A 806 39.52 50.75 -56.83
CA LEU A 806 40.27 50.22 -57.96
C LEU A 806 40.48 48.72 -57.77
N ILE A 807 39.82 47.90 -58.58
CA ILE A 807 39.94 46.44 -58.58
C ILE A 807 41.08 46.06 -59.53
N LEU A 808 42.03 45.25 -59.06
CA LEU A 808 43.08 44.65 -59.84
C LEU A 808 42.82 43.14 -59.93
N LEU A 809 42.63 42.63 -61.16
CA LEU A 809 42.40 41.22 -61.45
C LEU A 809 43.52 40.70 -62.36
N ASN A 810 44.19 39.62 -61.97
CA ASN A 810 45.08 38.84 -62.81
C ASN A 810 44.42 37.50 -63.14
N VAL A 811 44.21 37.22 -64.42
CA VAL A 811 43.72 35.93 -64.90
C VAL A 811 44.91 35.04 -65.17
N VAL A 812 45.08 33.98 -64.37
CA VAL A 812 46.29 33.16 -64.33
C VAL A 812 46.17 31.98 -65.30
N SER A 813 45.27 31.03 -65.03
CA SER A 813 45.16 29.77 -65.79
C SER A 813 43.71 29.25 -65.89
N LEU A 814 43.49 28.29 -66.79
CA LEU A 814 42.26 27.51 -66.92
C LEU A 814 42.59 26.01 -66.83
N ASP A 815 42.00 25.34 -65.86
CA ASP A 815 42.30 23.95 -65.51
C ASP A 815 41.02 23.08 -65.53
N GLY A 816 41.17 21.76 -65.69
CA GLY A 816 40.04 20.82 -65.64
C GLY A 816 39.10 20.84 -66.86
N LEU A 817 39.56 21.32 -68.03
CA LEU A 817 38.81 21.17 -69.28
C LEU A 817 38.76 19.68 -69.69
N PRO A 818 37.58 19.09 -69.98
CA PRO A 818 37.51 17.71 -70.42
C PRO A 818 38.22 17.52 -71.77
N GLU A 819 39.12 16.55 -71.85
CA GLU A 819 39.87 16.20 -73.07
C GLU A 819 38.91 15.91 -74.24
N LEU A 820 38.98 16.75 -75.27
CA LEU A 820 38.29 16.53 -76.54
C LEU A 820 39.17 15.65 -77.43
N ASN A 821 38.86 14.35 -77.47
CA ASN A 821 39.54 13.40 -78.35
C ASN A 821 39.51 13.85 -79.82
N THR A 822 40.71 14.21 -80.29
CA THR A 822 41.31 13.94 -81.61
C THR A 822 40.33 13.74 -82.77
N PHE A 823 39.90 14.84 -83.41
CA PHE A 823 39.86 15.03 -84.88
C PHE A 823 39.19 16.38 -85.18
N ARG A 824 40.02 17.43 -85.35
CA ARG A 824 39.70 18.79 -85.85
C ARG A 824 38.48 19.51 -85.22
N ASN A 825 38.56 19.85 -83.94
CA ASN A 825 38.00 21.08 -83.38
C ASN A 825 38.92 21.52 -82.24
N ARG A 826 39.79 22.52 -82.50
CA ARG A 826 40.62 23.14 -81.46
C ARG A 826 39.69 24.02 -80.61
N ILE A 827 39.73 23.88 -79.28
CA ILE A 827 39.17 24.91 -78.40
C ILE A 827 40.17 26.05 -78.40
N GLU A 828 39.69 27.28 -78.63
CA GLU A 828 40.47 28.51 -78.58
C GLU A 828 39.89 29.38 -77.45
N PRO A 829 40.19 29.04 -76.18
CA PRO A 829 39.51 29.69 -75.06
C PRO A 829 40.02 31.12 -74.84
N PHE A 830 39.11 32.03 -74.53
CA PHE A 830 39.40 33.37 -74.03
C PHE A 830 38.45 33.71 -72.88
N VAL A 831 38.88 34.61 -71.99
CA VAL A 831 38.12 35.00 -70.81
C VAL A 831 37.51 36.37 -71.05
N ARG A 832 36.21 36.47 -70.80
CA ARG A 832 35.43 37.70 -70.85
C ARG A 832 35.09 38.14 -69.42
N ILE A 833 35.42 39.39 -69.07
CA ILE A 833 35.24 39.93 -67.72
C ILE A 833 34.32 41.16 -67.76
N GLU A 834 33.29 41.16 -66.91
CA GLU A 834 32.30 42.24 -66.80
C GLU A 834 31.83 42.45 -65.35
N LEU A 835 31.45 43.69 -65.03
CA LEU A 835 30.73 44.01 -63.81
C LEU A 835 29.21 43.87 -64.03
N LEU A 836 28.52 43.26 -63.07
CA LEU A 836 27.09 42.99 -63.09
C LEU A 836 26.40 43.43 -61.80
N PRO A 837 25.11 43.80 -61.86
CA PRO A 837 24.25 43.84 -63.04
C PRO A 837 24.48 45.05 -63.97
N ILE A 838 24.05 44.95 -65.24
CA ILE A 838 24.10 46.07 -66.22
C ILE A 838 23.39 47.33 -65.70
N SER A 839 22.32 47.16 -64.92
CA SER A 839 21.57 48.28 -64.35
C SER A 839 22.41 49.15 -63.41
N LEU A 840 23.42 48.58 -62.74
CA LEU A 840 24.43 49.32 -61.98
C LEU A 840 25.65 49.67 -62.84
N TYR A 841 26.04 48.78 -63.74
CA TYR A 841 27.24 48.89 -64.56
C TYR A 841 26.92 48.96 -66.06
N PRO A 842 26.46 50.12 -66.56
CA PRO A 842 26.13 50.26 -67.97
C PRO A 842 27.40 50.17 -68.84
N PRO A 843 27.40 49.39 -69.94
CA PRO A 843 28.57 49.14 -70.79
C PRO A 843 29.34 50.38 -71.30
N PRO A 844 28.69 51.54 -71.59
CA PRO A 844 29.41 52.75 -72.00
C PRO A 844 30.35 53.30 -70.90
N CYS A 845 30.00 53.09 -69.63
CA CYS A 845 30.76 53.58 -68.48
C CYS A 845 31.69 52.50 -67.91
N PHE A 846 31.30 51.23 -68.03
CA PHE A 846 32.05 50.08 -67.53
C PHE A 846 32.29 49.10 -68.69
N PRO A 847 33.40 49.24 -69.43
CA PRO A 847 33.65 48.43 -70.60
C PRO A 847 33.90 46.97 -70.24
N LEU A 848 33.58 46.09 -71.19
CA LEU A 848 33.90 44.68 -71.13
C LEU A 848 35.38 44.46 -71.44
N TYR A 849 36.06 43.62 -70.65
CA TYR A 849 37.42 43.20 -70.95
C TYR A 849 37.46 41.77 -71.48
N LYS A 850 38.44 41.49 -72.33
CA LYS A 850 38.71 40.16 -72.88
C LYS A 850 40.21 39.86 -72.77
N THR A 851 40.56 38.63 -72.43
CA THR A 851 41.94 38.16 -72.58
C THR A 851 42.26 37.87 -74.05
N SER A 852 43.54 37.69 -74.36
CA SER A 852 43.93 37.07 -75.63
C SER A 852 43.42 35.63 -75.71
N THR A 853 43.10 35.19 -76.92
CA THR A 853 42.73 33.82 -77.20
C THR A 853 43.94 32.89 -77.06
N LEU A 854 43.81 31.78 -76.32
CA LEU A 854 44.88 30.78 -76.24
C LEU A 854 44.88 29.92 -77.52
N SER A 855 45.91 30.08 -78.33
CA SER A 855 46.14 29.26 -79.51
C SER A 855 46.94 28.01 -79.12
N HIS A 856 46.31 26.84 -79.19
CA HIS A 856 46.82 25.54 -78.71
C HIS A 856 46.68 25.34 -77.19
N CYS A 857 45.95 24.27 -76.81
CA CYS A 857 45.56 23.96 -75.43
C CYS A 857 46.70 23.45 -74.54
N GLU A 858 47.96 23.52 -74.99
CA GLU A 858 49.14 23.09 -74.22
C GLU A 858 49.64 24.20 -73.28
N GLU A 859 49.31 25.46 -73.56
CA GLU A 859 49.56 26.60 -72.66
C GLU A 859 48.25 27.00 -71.96
N SER A 860 47.99 26.45 -70.79
CA SER A 860 46.77 26.74 -70.00
C SER A 860 46.86 28.04 -69.19
N THR A 861 47.77 28.97 -69.52
CA THR A 861 48.02 30.19 -68.74
C THR A 861 47.91 31.48 -69.56
N TRP A 862 47.20 32.49 -69.05
CA TRP A 862 47.15 33.85 -69.63
C TRP A 862 48.13 34.82 -68.96
N ASN A 863 48.14 34.86 -67.63
CA ASN A 863 48.80 35.89 -66.82
C ASN A 863 48.50 37.33 -67.29
N GLN A 864 47.22 37.63 -67.54
CA GLN A 864 46.77 38.94 -68.00
C GLN A 864 46.05 39.73 -66.91
N THR A 865 46.47 40.98 -66.75
CA THR A 865 45.99 41.88 -65.70
C THR A 865 45.00 42.90 -66.23
N PHE A 866 43.92 43.09 -65.48
CA PHE A 866 42.85 44.05 -65.75
C PHE A 866 42.62 44.94 -64.54
N GLN A 867 42.26 46.20 -64.79
CA GLN A 867 41.97 47.19 -63.77
C GLN A 867 40.57 47.76 -63.96
N PHE A 868 39.80 47.84 -62.88
CA PHE A 868 38.44 48.38 -62.87
C PHE A 868 38.35 49.50 -61.86
N LEU A 869 38.03 50.70 -62.30
CA LEU A 869 37.70 51.80 -61.40
C LEU A 869 36.18 51.80 -61.17
N VAL A 870 35.76 51.57 -59.93
CA VAL A 870 34.35 51.43 -59.56
C VAL A 870 34.01 52.39 -58.43
N PRO A 871 32.93 53.20 -58.53
CA PRO A 871 32.45 54.00 -57.41
C PRO A 871 32.21 53.13 -56.16
N GLN A 872 32.72 53.57 -55.01
CA GLN A 872 32.71 52.81 -53.77
C GLN A 872 31.28 52.45 -53.32
N GLN A 873 30.31 53.33 -53.59
CA GLN A 873 28.89 53.07 -53.35
C GLN A 873 28.38 51.85 -54.15
N LEU A 874 28.74 51.73 -55.43
CA LEU A 874 28.37 50.59 -56.27
C LEU A 874 29.13 49.33 -55.88
N PHE A 875 30.42 49.48 -55.54
CA PHE A 875 31.29 48.40 -55.08
C PHE A 875 30.74 47.69 -53.83
N TYR A 876 30.21 48.44 -52.86
CA TYR A 876 29.63 47.86 -51.65
C TYR A 876 28.15 47.48 -51.77
N THR A 877 27.52 47.72 -52.92
CA THR A 877 26.11 47.37 -53.13
C THR A 877 25.93 45.85 -53.16
N TYR A 878 25.03 45.34 -52.32
CA TYR A 878 24.70 43.91 -52.28
C TYR A 878 24.14 43.44 -53.64
N GLY A 879 24.71 42.36 -54.19
CA GLY A 879 24.41 41.88 -55.55
C GLY A 879 25.30 42.46 -56.66
N SER A 880 26.18 43.42 -56.33
CA SER A 880 27.25 43.85 -57.22
C SER A 880 28.31 42.76 -57.35
N SER A 881 28.51 42.27 -58.57
CA SER A 881 29.34 41.11 -58.85
C SER A 881 30.26 41.32 -60.05
N LEU A 882 31.44 40.70 -60.00
CA LEU A 882 32.34 40.54 -61.13
C LEU A 882 32.06 39.18 -61.77
N CYS A 883 31.63 39.18 -63.02
CA CYS A 883 31.36 37.99 -63.82
C CYS A 883 32.54 37.69 -64.73
N ILE A 884 33.04 36.46 -64.63
CA ILE A 884 34.15 35.95 -65.42
C ILE A 884 33.60 34.79 -66.24
N SER A 885 33.47 35.02 -67.55
CA SER A 885 32.95 34.05 -68.52
C SER A 885 34.08 33.48 -69.36
N VAL A 886 34.25 32.16 -69.34
CA VAL A 886 35.20 31.48 -70.24
C VAL A 886 34.47 31.13 -71.53
N MET A 887 34.97 31.66 -72.64
CA MET A 887 34.40 31.53 -73.97
C MET A 887 35.34 30.73 -74.87
N ASP A 888 34.79 29.97 -75.80
CA ASP A 888 35.51 29.31 -76.89
C ASP A 888 35.35 30.16 -78.16
N HIS A 889 36.46 30.61 -78.74
CA HIS A 889 36.44 31.39 -79.97
C HIS A 889 36.10 30.51 -81.16
N ASP A 890 35.14 30.94 -81.95
CA ASP A 890 34.80 30.30 -83.22
C ASP A 890 34.54 31.36 -84.29
N ARG A 891 34.95 31.06 -85.52
CA ARG A 891 34.83 31.94 -86.69
C ARG A 891 33.40 32.36 -86.98
N ILE A 892 32.41 31.57 -86.55
CA ILE A 892 30.98 31.85 -86.76
C ILE A 892 30.37 32.56 -85.56
N CYS A 893 30.56 32.03 -84.34
CA CYS A 893 30.01 32.61 -83.12
C CYS A 893 30.68 32.02 -81.88
N ASP A 894 31.22 32.88 -81.02
CA ASP A 894 31.81 32.50 -79.73
C ASP A 894 30.83 31.69 -78.87
N GLN A 895 31.31 30.65 -78.21
CA GLN A 895 30.49 29.74 -77.39
C GLN A 895 30.88 29.83 -75.91
N LEU A 896 29.91 29.70 -75.01
CA LEU A 896 30.18 29.80 -73.57
C LEU A 896 30.59 28.43 -73.02
N ILE A 897 31.77 28.34 -72.42
CA ILE A 897 32.25 27.13 -71.72
C ILE A 897 31.69 27.09 -70.30
N GLY A 898 31.68 28.23 -69.61
CA GLY A 898 31.14 28.35 -68.26
C GLY A 898 31.40 29.73 -67.65
N ARG A 899 30.82 30.01 -66.48
CA ARG A 899 30.95 31.31 -65.80
C ARG A 899 31.21 31.16 -64.32
N THR A 900 31.95 32.10 -63.76
CA THR A 900 32.06 32.25 -62.32
C THR A 900 31.77 33.69 -61.91
N PHE A 901 31.38 33.88 -60.65
CA PHE A 901 30.93 35.16 -60.12
C PHE A 901 31.60 35.42 -58.78
N LEU A 902 32.02 36.67 -58.56
CA LEU A 902 32.58 37.14 -57.29
C LEU A 902 31.81 38.35 -56.82
N ALA A 903 31.47 38.42 -55.54
CA ALA A 903 30.90 39.63 -54.98
C ALA A 903 31.99 40.69 -54.83
N THR A 904 31.75 41.88 -55.37
CA THR A 904 32.73 42.97 -55.34
C THR A 904 33.10 43.39 -53.91
N ASN A 905 32.13 43.42 -52.99
CA ASN A 905 32.34 43.72 -51.57
C ASN A 905 33.12 42.66 -50.78
N GLN A 906 33.34 41.46 -51.35
CA GLN A 906 34.11 40.37 -50.74
C GLN A 906 35.55 40.28 -51.27
N LEU A 907 35.91 41.14 -52.23
CA LEU A 907 37.27 41.15 -52.76
C LEU A 907 38.26 41.57 -51.68
N PRO A 908 39.46 40.96 -51.62
CA PRO A 908 40.45 41.26 -50.60
C PRO A 908 41.08 42.64 -50.84
N ARG A 909 41.30 43.39 -49.76
CA ARG A 909 41.95 44.71 -49.84
C ARG A 909 43.46 44.53 -50.03
N ILE A 910 44.03 45.27 -50.97
CA ILE A 910 45.48 45.29 -51.25
C ILE A 910 46.08 46.67 -50.98
N GLU A 911 47.35 46.70 -50.55
CA GLU A 911 48.07 47.93 -50.22
C GLU A 911 48.74 48.59 -51.42
N THR A 912 49.00 47.83 -52.49
CA THR A 912 49.71 48.31 -53.68
C THR A 912 49.20 47.65 -54.95
N LEU A 913 49.29 48.33 -56.10
CA LEU A 913 48.84 47.83 -57.42
C LEU A 913 49.83 46.86 -58.10
N SER A 914 50.69 46.18 -57.33
CA SER A 914 51.62 45.20 -57.88
C SER A 914 50.99 43.81 -57.93
N VAL A 915 51.09 43.15 -59.09
CA VAL A 915 50.64 41.75 -59.28
C VAL A 915 51.32 40.81 -58.31
N SER A 916 52.60 41.05 -58.00
CA SER A 916 53.38 40.27 -57.01
C SER A 916 52.87 40.37 -55.57
N LYS A 917 52.01 41.35 -55.30
CA LYS A 917 51.38 41.60 -53.99
C LYS A 917 49.89 41.33 -54.00
N LEU A 918 49.35 40.74 -55.08
CA LEU A 918 48.01 40.18 -55.07
C LEU A 918 47.99 38.92 -54.19
N PRO A 919 46.84 38.58 -53.59
CA PRO A 919 46.66 37.30 -52.91
C PRO A 919 46.95 36.10 -53.81
N ASP A 920 47.19 34.95 -53.19
CA ASP A 920 47.40 33.69 -53.89
C ASP A 920 46.26 33.38 -54.86
N ALA A 921 46.58 32.68 -55.96
CA ALA A 921 45.63 32.37 -57.00
C ALA A 921 44.48 31.50 -56.44
N GLN A 922 43.27 32.04 -56.51
CA GLN A 922 42.06 31.33 -56.13
C GLN A 922 41.52 30.56 -57.35
N GLN A 923 41.28 29.26 -57.16
CA GLN A 923 40.58 28.43 -58.14
C GLN A 923 39.07 28.62 -57.99
N LEU A 924 38.42 29.04 -59.07
CA LEU A 924 36.98 29.30 -59.11
C LEU A 924 36.28 28.33 -60.06
N PRO A 925 35.26 27.58 -59.59
CA PRO A 925 34.53 26.66 -60.44
C PRO A 925 33.71 27.42 -61.49
N LEU A 926 33.66 26.86 -62.70
CA LEU A 926 32.80 27.36 -63.77
C LEU A 926 31.40 26.72 -63.68
N VAL A 927 30.42 27.54 -63.32
CA VAL A 927 29.02 27.13 -63.15
C VAL A 927 28.25 27.23 -64.48
N GLN A 928 27.31 26.31 -64.67
CA GLN A 928 26.43 26.26 -65.83
C GLN A 928 25.27 27.27 -65.69
N PRO A 929 24.87 28.00 -66.76
CA PRO A 929 23.74 28.93 -66.69
C PRO A 929 22.41 28.29 -66.26
N SER A 930 22.20 27.00 -66.57
CA SER A 930 20.97 26.27 -66.28
C SER A 930 20.67 26.15 -64.79
N ASP A 931 21.68 25.92 -63.96
CA ASP A 931 21.55 25.70 -62.51
C ASP A 931 21.04 26.95 -61.78
N ILE A 932 21.38 28.12 -62.32
CA ILE A 932 21.13 29.43 -61.73
C ILE A 932 19.68 29.90 -62.00
N HIS A 933 19.06 29.41 -63.07
CA HIS A 933 17.71 29.83 -63.50
C HIS A 933 16.56 29.24 -62.66
N HIS A 934 16.85 28.36 -61.70
CA HIS A 934 15.84 27.75 -60.81
C HIS A 934 15.44 28.62 -59.62
N GLN A 935 16.20 29.70 -59.38
CA GLN A 935 15.99 30.63 -58.26
C GLN A 935 14.63 31.34 -58.29
N PRO A 936 14.03 31.66 -57.13
CA PRO A 936 12.74 32.37 -57.05
C PRO A 936 12.80 33.75 -57.72
N TYR A 937 13.91 34.48 -57.58
CA TYR A 937 14.12 35.79 -58.20
C TYR A 937 14.06 35.73 -59.74
N TYR A 938 14.65 34.71 -60.35
CA TYR A 938 14.62 34.52 -61.82
C TYR A 938 13.20 34.22 -62.31
N LYS A 939 12.43 33.40 -61.58
CA LYS A 939 11.03 33.10 -61.92
C LYS A 939 10.16 34.35 -61.88
N LEU A 940 10.33 35.20 -60.88
CA LEU A 940 9.59 36.46 -60.75
C LEU A 940 9.99 37.48 -61.82
N LEU A 941 11.29 37.62 -62.12
CA LEU A 941 11.76 38.45 -63.23
C LEU A 941 11.21 37.96 -64.58
N LYS A 942 11.06 36.64 -64.76
CA LYS A 942 10.37 36.03 -65.91
C LYS A 942 8.92 36.47 -66.04
N GLU A 943 8.19 36.49 -64.94
CA GLU A 943 6.81 37.01 -64.91
C GLU A 943 6.77 38.50 -65.29
N ARG A 944 7.64 39.33 -64.68
CA ARG A 944 7.69 40.78 -64.94
C ARG A 944 8.08 41.15 -66.36
N SER A 945 8.84 40.30 -67.05
CA SER A 945 9.33 40.60 -68.41
C SER A 945 8.25 40.81 -69.47
N ALA A 946 7.01 40.41 -69.19
CA ALA A 946 5.86 40.70 -70.04
C ALA A 946 5.60 42.21 -70.15
N TYR A 947 5.90 42.99 -69.11
CA TYR A 947 5.57 44.42 -69.02
C TYR A 947 6.74 45.33 -68.60
N ASP A 948 7.78 44.80 -67.94
CA ASP A 948 8.97 45.55 -67.53
C ASP A 948 10.13 45.36 -68.52
N LYS A 949 10.59 46.48 -69.11
CA LYS A 949 11.69 46.50 -70.09
C LYS A 949 13.04 46.07 -69.50
N THR A 950 13.32 46.42 -68.24
CA THR A 950 14.55 46.08 -67.52
C THR A 950 14.59 44.58 -67.22
N ALA A 951 13.48 44.01 -66.75
CA ALA A 951 13.36 42.56 -66.56
C ALA A 951 13.52 41.80 -67.89
N LYS A 952 12.89 42.30 -68.97
CA LYS A 952 13.01 41.73 -70.31
C LYS A 952 14.44 41.79 -70.85
N ALA A 953 15.16 42.88 -70.61
CA ALA A 953 16.56 43.03 -71.00
C ALA A 953 17.47 42.04 -70.23
N PHE A 954 17.28 41.94 -68.91
CA PHE A 954 17.98 40.97 -68.07
C PHE A 954 17.77 39.53 -68.55
N LEU A 955 16.52 39.10 -68.76
CA LEU A 955 16.25 37.74 -69.22
C LEU A 955 16.76 37.44 -70.62
N ARG A 956 16.72 38.41 -71.53
CA ARG A 956 17.31 38.24 -72.87
C ARG A 956 18.80 37.92 -72.75
N ARG A 957 19.51 38.64 -71.88
CA ARG A 957 20.94 38.41 -71.61
C ARG A 957 21.19 37.02 -71.04
N GLU A 958 20.46 36.62 -70.00
CA GLU A 958 20.63 35.28 -69.39
C GLU A 958 20.20 34.15 -70.34
N LYS A 959 19.20 34.39 -71.19
CA LYS A 959 18.82 33.45 -72.25
C LYS A 959 19.91 33.30 -73.30
N VAL A 960 20.50 34.39 -73.76
CA VAL A 960 21.63 34.37 -74.71
C VAL A 960 22.82 33.59 -74.13
N ALA A 961 23.13 33.80 -72.85
CA ALA A 961 24.14 33.02 -72.13
C ALA A 961 23.86 31.52 -72.17
N LYS A 962 22.64 31.13 -71.83
CA LYS A 962 22.20 29.73 -71.85
C LYS A 962 22.25 29.13 -73.26
N GLU A 963 21.83 29.87 -74.27
CA GLU A 963 21.91 29.44 -75.67
C GLU A 963 23.35 29.26 -76.14
N MET A 964 24.27 30.16 -75.76
CA MET A 964 25.71 30.03 -76.05
C MET A 964 26.31 28.77 -75.39
N TYR A 965 25.89 28.45 -74.16
CA TYR A 965 26.34 27.26 -73.45
C TYR A 965 25.78 25.95 -74.05
N LEU A 966 24.48 25.92 -74.36
CA LEU A 966 23.86 24.74 -75.00
C LEU A 966 24.47 24.45 -76.36
N LYS A 967 24.78 25.47 -77.17
CA LYS A 967 25.50 25.31 -78.44
C LYS A 967 26.88 24.67 -78.25
N CYS A 968 27.60 25.05 -77.19
CA CYS A 968 28.88 24.42 -76.81
C CYS A 968 28.70 22.92 -76.54
N ILE A 969 27.71 22.53 -75.72
CA ILE A 969 27.44 21.12 -75.40
C ILE A 969 27.00 20.33 -76.63
N THR A 970 26.06 20.84 -77.44
CA THR A 970 25.57 20.12 -78.63
C THR A 970 26.71 19.81 -79.59
N ARG A 971 27.68 20.73 -79.75
CA ARG A 971 28.90 20.45 -80.50
C ARG A 971 29.72 19.31 -79.87
N ARG A 972 29.97 19.36 -78.55
CA ARG A 972 30.69 18.30 -77.81
C ARG A 972 30.05 16.91 -77.95
N LEU A 973 28.72 16.83 -78.00
CA LEU A 973 28.01 15.56 -78.19
C LEU A 973 28.06 15.08 -79.64
N SER A 974 27.92 15.98 -80.62
CA SER A 974 27.98 15.65 -82.05
C SER A 974 29.35 15.12 -82.51
N THR A 975 30.43 15.56 -81.87
CA THR A 975 31.80 15.04 -82.12
C THR A 975 32.01 13.66 -81.49
N ARG A 976 31.50 13.40 -80.27
CA ARG A 976 31.56 12.06 -79.65
C ARG A 976 30.86 10.97 -80.50
N PHE A 977 29.67 11.25 -81.05
CA PHE A 977 28.95 10.29 -81.92
C PHE A 977 29.62 10.02 -83.28
N ARG A 978 30.46 10.94 -83.79
CA ARG A 978 31.25 10.70 -85.01
C ARG A 978 32.51 9.87 -84.74
N SER A 979 33.07 9.94 -83.53
CA SER A 979 34.25 9.15 -83.14
C SER A 979 33.93 7.66 -82.97
N THR A 980 32.75 7.32 -82.43
CA THR A 980 32.34 5.92 -82.21
C THR A 980 32.01 5.15 -83.49
N LYS A 981 31.72 5.84 -84.61
CA LYS A 981 31.53 5.21 -85.93
C LYS A 981 32.84 4.92 -86.69
N LYS A 982 33.97 5.49 -86.26
CA LYS A 982 35.29 5.28 -86.89
C LYS A 982 36.17 4.26 -86.16
N SER A 983 35.79 3.85 -84.96
CA SER A 983 36.43 2.74 -84.22
C SER A 983 35.77 1.37 -84.49
N SER A 984 34.83 1.31 -85.45
CA SER A 984 34.13 0.08 -85.86
C SER A 984 34.32 -0.22 -87.36
N SER A 985 35.48 0.13 -87.92
CA SER A 985 35.92 -0.26 -89.27
C SER A 985 37.35 -0.78 -89.24
#